data_AF-A0A7M3W7W4-F1
#
_entry.id   AF-A0A7M3W7W4-F1
#
_cell.length_a   1.000
_cell.length_b   1.000
_cell.length_c   1.000
_cell.angle_alpha   90.00
_cell.angle_beta   90.00
_cell.angle_gamma   90.00
#
_symmetry.space_group_name_H-M   'P 1'
#
loop_
_entity.id
_entity.type
_entity.pdbx_description
1 polymer ?
#
loop_
_entity_poly.entity_id
_entity_poly.type
_entity_poly.pdbx_seq_one_letter_code
_entity_poly.pdbx_strand_id
1 'polypeptide(L)'
;PIELANTGNNMTSYRLVLNDQIPSGWEVSFSASSIMPSTTVTDLPADVSNYGDVLNNTTHITTFPLVLTTDPDAPANSIEYIGIDVFEMDSNVYITTFQVPVRVGENVHASLTPTSQTVNLSIGESVTTSVVIKNEGNTPATFGVYLDTSSAGEVDFVLETPTVVQIGAGYESTVRVRLTPSSDALAAANYFATVWVSNAQSGLNLSADILGNISEQHGMVLSTTEEIGVVPGEVQTVDFSLINNGNLVEDVVLETSVAENWTVTPASLPLELDVGETYTGSFDVDVPALGDDDSMVNGAVYPVTMRVLNATTQEVIETHTFRLIVAPLFLVEVENWPSTMDFHRGIGRTWDVIITNTGNKDVDVNITYTLLQGGLTQPSLDWEMSPLASPSTLFLERGVATPFSFSVSSVATQPPLTLAANLIVTLDPIEVAVQGSAEYYTDLRMNRFFELGDTSVNPPSDNGEQIFPIVYSHIPTGPENSVAYEVELCRAERLIDVDALGENASKYGWTFAIRVDDTDYPLNMSAYCPQGASLGPDSRITLPVRQPWVTTDAIQLVVDAPNPPNILPGDGWDLTLRLYHPDENAGYSVFEDDVFTFQLAVFADPAIVAQGPADPDAFFEGQDTTYSVTVRNEGTAKALGVSASLDCGDNVTILTTPGIHPALNATMEHVFTWDVRPATINWWDVNKVVQCDATLSYLYVGDGNDEENDRSYTTPEGVKLGEETVRSWSPDLSVAFVACVVAALLSLIFVRLASQSEKWQLGGIYTGVLAFGFAFHLFNVAYYGPAILALCALWIWRMTWKSSDEFRMIHEDYQRARKGTSTVYSDHFEALKDSRRQLTIILSLPVLGMLAIVLGLPPQLSTDRDNLLMIAAYFFLIMFGVWYLLKRSDKMYGNLYGRMTDAEIRSIRIERDLSDPARLLNDLADDGLDFSAILGEGAPEPAAAPASIAVGDVEKQPVNDTDFGTSAEVESDA
;
A
#
# COMPACT_ATOMS: atom_id res chain seq x y z
N PRO A 1 50.75 -58.43 -79.50
CA PRO A 1 50.46 -59.65 -80.30
C PRO A 1 51.48 -60.73 -79.95
N ILE A 2 51.15 -61.99 -80.22
CA ILE A 2 51.98 -63.18 -79.99
C ILE A 2 52.30 -63.78 -81.35
N GLU A 3 53.51 -64.31 -81.51
CA GLU A 3 53.97 -64.96 -82.75
C GLU A 3 54.16 -66.47 -82.50
N LEU A 4 53.60 -67.30 -83.38
CA LEU A 4 53.81 -68.75 -83.39
C LEU A 4 54.60 -69.12 -84.65
N ALA A 5 55.81 -69.65 -84.47
CA ALA A 5 56.67 -70.14 -85.54
C ALA A 5 56.72 -71.68 -85.55
N ASN A 6 56.47 -72.31 -86.70
CA ASN A 6 56.70 -73.74 -86.89
C ASN A 6 58.19 -74.00 -87.17
N THR A 7 58.96 -74.24 -86.12
CA THR A 7 60.39 -74.62 -86.20
C THR A 7 60.61 -76.13 -86.42
N GLY A 8 59.54 -76.88 -86.72
CA GLY A 8 59.61 -78.30 -87.05
C GLY A 8 60.18 -78.56 -88.45
N ASN A 9 60.03 -79.81 -88.91
CA ASN A 9 60.42 -80.24 -90.26
C ASN A 9 59.24 -80.71 -91.13
N ASN A 10 58.01 -80.50 -90.67
CA ASN A 10 56.77 -80.84 -91.39
C ASN A 10 55.78 -79.67 -91.36
N MET A 11 54.98 -79.53 -92.41
CA MET A 11 53.85 -78.59 -92.45
C MET A 11 52.75 -79.11 -91.52
N THR A 12 52.36 -78.31 -90.52
CA THR A 12 51.50 -78.76 -89.42
C THR A 12 50.45 -77.69 -89.07
N SER A 13 49.24 -78.12 -88.76
CA SER A 13 48.16 -77.27 -88.25
C SER A 13 48.22 -77.16 -86.72
N TYR A 14 48.05 -75.97 -86.15
CA TYR A 14 48.16 -75.71 -84.71
C TYR A 14 46.92 -74.98 -84.15
N ARG A 15 46.68 -75.13 -82.84
CA ARG A 15 45.67 -74.39 -82.07
C ARG A 15 46.25 -73.81 -80.78
N LEU A 16 45.97 -72.54 -80.53
CA LEU A 16 46.20 -71.88 -79.24
C LEU A 16 44.96 -72.00 -78.35
N VAL A 17 45.19 -72.24 -77.06
CA VAL A 17 44.16 -72.27 -76.01
C VAL A 17 44.74 -71.54 -74.79
N LEU A 18 43.95 -70.66 -74.15
CA LEU A 18 44.31 -70.11 -72.83
C LEU A 18 44.19 -71.22 -71.79
N ASN A 19 45.20 -71.42 -70.96
CA ASN A 19 45.18 -72.44 -69.91
C ASN A 19 44.80 -71.84 -68.54
N ASP A 20 44.76 -72.68 -67.50
CA ASP A 20 44.31 -72.29 -66.15
C ASP A 20 45.24 -71.28 -65.43
N GLN A 21 46.33 -70.82 -66.07
CA GLN A 21 47.20 -69.74 -65.58
C GLN A 21 46.71 -68.37 -66.07
N ILE A 22 45.47 -68.01 -65.70
CA ILE A 22 44.96 -66.64 -65.73
C ILE A 22 44.81 -66.16 -64.28
N PRO A 23 45.38 -65.01 -63.88
CA PRO A 23 45.21 -64.48 -62.53
C PRO A 23 43.74 -64.20 -62.19
N SER A 24 43.37 -64.38 -60.92
CA SER A 24 42.01 -64.07 -60.47
C SER A 24 41.64 -62.61 -60.76
N GLY A 25 40.40 -62.38 -61.21
CA GLY A 25 39.88 -61.05 -61.54
C GLY A 25 40.35 -60.48 -62.89
N TRP A 26 41.27 -61.13 -63.60
CA TRP A 26 41.75 -60.68 -64.91
C TRP A 26 40.88 -61.24 -66.04
N GLU A 27 40.49 -60.39 -66.98
CA GLU A 27 39.85 -60.82 -68.23
C GLU A 27 40.92 -60.96 -69.32
N VAL A 28 41.00 -62.12 -69.97
CA VAL A 28 42.00 -62.40 -71.01
C VAL A 28 41.32 -63.07 -72.21
N SER A 29 41.62 -62.61 -73.42
CA SER A 29 41.12 -63.24 -74.65
C SER A 29 42.03 -63.01 -75.86
N PHE A 30 41.76 -63.75 -76.94
CA PHE A 30 42.39 -63.56 -78.24
C PHE A 30 41.63 -62.55 -79.13
N SER A 31 40.80 -61.64 -78.59
CA SER A 31 40.00 -60.71 -79.40
C SER A 31 39.74 -59.38 -78.69
N ALA A 32 39.68 -58.29 -79.47
CA ALA A 32 39.15 -57.00 -79.00
C ALA A 32 37.62 -56.91 -79.15
N SER A 33 36.94 -58.03 -79.41
CA SER A 33 35.50 -58.09 -79.67
C SER A 33 34.92 -59.44 -79.22
N SER A 34 33.60 -59.52 -79.03
CA SER A 34 32.90 -60.76 -78.67
C SER A 34 32.90 -61.83 -79.77
N ILE A 35 33.43 -61.53 -80.96
CA ILE A 35 33.70 -62.52 -82.01
C ILE A 35 35.10 -63.09 -81.77
N MET A 36 35.16 -64.37 -81.41
CA MET A 36 36.42 -65.11 -81.34
C MET A 36 37.01 -65.27 -82.74
N PRO A 37 38.22 -64.76 -83.03
CA PRO A 37 38.94 -65.14 -84.24
C PRO A 37 39.36 -66.62 -84.14
N SER A 38 39.73 -67.20 -85.28
CA SER A 38 40.31 -68.54 -85.29
C SER A 38 41.60 -68.58 -84.46
N THR A 39 41.59 -69.25 -83.31
CA THR A 39 42.83 -69.60 -82.59
C THR A 39 43.55 -70.79 -83.22
N THR A 40 43.02 -71.33 -84.32
CA THR A 40 43.67 -72.36 -85.14
C THR A 40 44.33 -71.74 -86.36
N VAL A 41 45.55 -72.19 -86.67
CA VAL A 41 46.23 -71.97 -87.95
C VAL A 41 46.35 -73.32 -88.66
N THR A 42 45.94 -73.39 -89.92
CA THR A 42 46.01 -74.61 -90.74
C THR A 42 47.26 -74.59 -91.62
N ASP A 43 47.89 -75.75 -91.79
CA ASP A 43 48.98 -75.98 -92.74
C ASP A 43 50.15 -74.97 -92.62
N LEU A 44 50.54 -74.61 -91.38
CA LEU A 44 51.65 -73.68 -91.15
C LEU A 44 52.96 -74.32 -91.65
N PRO A 45 53.65 -73.77 -92.66
CA PRO A 45 54.87 -74.36 -93.22
C PRO A 45 55.98 -74.46 -92.17
N ALA A 46 56.76 -75.53 -92.21
CA ALA A 46 57.96 -75.66 -91.39
C ALA A 46 59.06 -74.67 -91.79
N ASP A 47 59.88 -74.22 -90.84
CA ASP A 47 61.04 -73.36 -91.10
C ASP A 47 62.00 -73.97 -92.15
N VAL A 48 62.16 -75.30 -92.19
CA VAL A 48 62.97 -75.98 -93.22
C VAL A 48 62.43 -75.79 -94.66
N SER A 49 61.16 -75.37 -94.84
CA SER A 49 60.60 -75.03 -96.15
C SER A 49 61.06 -73.66 -96.67
N ASN A 50 61.66 -72.82 -95.81
CA ASN A 50 62.31 -71.57 -96.21
C ASN A 50 63.66 -71.82 -96.94
N TYR A 51 64.13 -73.07 -97.00
CA TYR A 51 65.44 -73.42 -97.58
C TYR A 51 65.49 -73.18 -99.10
N GLY A 52 66.08 -72.06 -99.49
CA GLY A 52 66.34 -71.69 -100.88
C GLY A 52 65.90 -70.28 -101.26
N ASP A 53 65.09 -69.62 -100.42
CA ASP A 53 64.60 -68.25 -100.68
C ASP A 53 65.36 -67.19 -99.87
N VAL A 54 65.23 -65.93 -100.28
CA VAL A 54 66.06 -64.82 -99.80
C VAL A 54 65.53 -64.24 -98.49
N LEU A 55 66.45 -64.00 -97.54
CA LEU A 55 66.36 -63.19 -96.32
C LEU A 55 64.97 -62.59 -95.98
N ASN A 56 64.39 -63.07 -94.88
CA ASN A 56 63.10 -62.67 -94.29
C ASN A 56 61.85 -63.36 -94.85
N ASN A 57 61.92 -64.65 -95.22
CA ASN A 57 60.71 -65.45 -95.40
C ASN A 57 60.08 -65.85 -94.04
N THR A 58 58.98 -65.19 -93.68
CA THR A 58 58.22 -65.44 -92.44
C THR A 58 56.98 -66.31 -92.64
N THR A 59 56.81 -67.03 -93.78
CA THR A 59 55.61 -67.87 -94.00
C THR A 59 55.42 -68.98 -92.96
N HIS A 60 56.50 -69.39 -92.28
CA HIS A 60 56.48 -70.34 -91.18
C HIS A 60 55.99 -69.74 -89.84
N ILE A 61 55.67 -68.44 -89.80
CA ILE A 61 55.23 -67.68 -88.63
C ILE A 61 53.82 -67.14 -88.85
N THR A 62 52.95 -67.30 -87.86
CA THR A 62 51.64 -66.62 -87.79
C THR A 62 51.56 -65.75 -86.53
N THR A 63 50.67 -64.76 -86.51
CA THR A 63 50.48 -63.88 -85.34
C THR A 63 49.04 -63.89 -84.83
N PHE A 64 48.91 -63.82 -83.50
CA PHE A 64 47.63 -63.78 -82.80
C PHE A 64 47.54 -62.51 -81.93
N PRO A 65 46.42 -61.79 -81.92
CA PRO A 65 46.19 -60.73 -80.93
C PRO A 65 45.94 -61.36 -79.56
N LEU A 66 46.45 -60.71 -78.51
CA LEU A 66 46.08 -60.96 -77.11
C LEU A 66 45.54 -59.64 -76.55
N VAL A 67 44.39 -59.70 -75.89
CA VAL A 67 43.76 -58.57 -75.22
C VAL A 67 43.52 -59.00 -73.77
N LEU A 68 43.84 -58.10 -72.84
CA LEU A 68 43.71 -58.36 -71.41
C LEU A 68 43.30 -57.10 -70.66
N THR A 69 42.53 -57.30 -69.58
CA THR A 69 42.19 -56.31 -68.55
C THR A 69 42.67 -56.88 -67.22
N THR A 70 43.51 -56.16 -66.50
CA THR A 70 43.99 -56.56 -65.17
C THR A 70 42.93 -56.25 -64.12
N ASP A 71 42.88 -57.06 -63.05
CA ASP A 71 42.14 -56.71 -61.83
C ASP A 71 42.63 -55.34 -61.29
N PRO A 72 41.73 -54.40 -60.93
CA PRO A 72 42.11 -53.06 -60.49
C PRO A 72 42.87 -53.03 -59.16
N ASP A 73 42.71 -54.04 -58.30
CA ASP A 73 43.40 -54.19 -57.01
C ASP A 73 44.71 -54.99 -57.15
N ALA A 74 45.04 -55.52 -58.34
CA ALA A 74 46.27 -56.25 -58.58
C ALA A 74 47.51 -55.39 -58.23
N PRO A 75 48.48 -55.87 -57.44
CA PRO A 75 49.59 -55.04 -56.97
C PRO A 75 50.40 -54.42 -58.12
N ALA A 76 50.58 -53.10 -58.09
CA ALA A 76 51.32 -52.40 -59.13
C ALA A 76 52.75 -52.95 -59.30
N ASN A 77 53.24 -52.97 -60.55
CA ASN A 77 54.56 -53.49 -60.94
C ASN A 77 54.79 -55.00 -60.68
N SER A 78 53.80 -55.76 -60.22
CA SER A 78 53.83 -57.22 -60.30
C SER A 78 53.98 -57.68 -61.75
N ILE A 79 54.56 -58.87 -61.95
CA ILE A 79 54.65 -59.53 -63.25
C ILE A 79 53.93 -60.87 -63.12
N GLU A 80 52.71 -60.92 -63.63
CA GLU A 80 51.92 -62.15 -63.72
C GLU A 80 52.11 -62.79 -65.10
N TYR A 81 51.91 -64.11 -65.18
CA TYR A 81 52.16 -64.88 -66.39
C TYR A 81 50.87 -65.48 -66.93
N ILE A 82 50.45 -65.05 -68.12
CA ILE A 82 49.32 -65.65 -68.83
C ILE A 82 49.81 -66.88 -69.59
N GLY A 83 49.30 -68.07 -69.24
CA GLY A 83 49.64 -69.33 -69.91
C GLY A 83 48.79 -69.61 -71.16
N ILE A 84 49.46 -69.94 -72.26
CA ILE A 84 48.84 -70.28 -73.55
C ILE A 84 49.42 -71.61 -74.05
N ASP A 85 48.56 -72.62 -74.16
CA ASP A 85 48.94 -73.95 -74.64
C ASP A 85 48.77 -74.05 -76.16
N VAL A 86 49.78 -74.62 -76.81
CA VAL A 86 49.80 -74.89 -78.25
C VAL A 86 49.62 -76.39 -78.48
N PHE A 87 48.60 -76.76 -79.25
CA PHE A 87 48.31 -78.12 -79.67
C PHE A 87 48.48 -78.28 -81.18
N GLU A 88 48.94 -79.45 -81.64
CA GLU A 88 48.77 -79.86 -83.04
C GLU A 88 47.30 -80.22 -83.27
N MET A 89 46.69 -79.72 -84.35
CA MET A 89 45.25 -79.83 -84.61
C MET A 89 44.80 -81.25 -84.96
N ASP A 90 45.53 -81.93 -85.84
CA ASP A 90 45.10 -83.23 -86.41
C ASP A 90 45.27 -84.40 -85.42
N SER A 91 46.25 -84.28 -84.50
CA SER A 91 46.52 -85.27 -83.46
C SER A 91 45.97 -84.90 -82.08
N ASN A 92 45.62 -83.62 -81.88
CA ASN A 92 45.34 -82.99 -80.57
C ASN A 92 46.46 -83.23 -79.53
N VAL A 93 47.71 -83.41 -79.98
CA VAL A 93 48.87 -83.54 -79.10
C VAL A 93 49.30 -82.16 -78.60
N TYR A 94 49.51 -82.04 -77.28
CA TYR A 94 50.13 -80.86 -76.67
C TYR A 94 51.60 -80.75 -77.12
N ILE A 95 51.98 -79.56 -77.60
CA ILE A 95 53.32 -79.27 -78.12
C ILE A 95 54.14 -78.50 -77.08
N THR A 96 53.61 -77.37 -76.59
CA THR A 96 54.28 -76.50 -75.61
C THR A 96 53.29 -75.51 -74.99
N THR A 97 53.62 -74.98 -73.80
CA THR A 97 53.02 -73.77 -73.23
C THR A 97 53.92 -72.58 -73.51
N PHE A 98 53.35 -71.47 -73.96
CA PHE A 98 53.99 -70.16 -73.98
C PHE A 98 53.41 -69.31 -72.85
N GLN A 99 54.27 -68.70 -72.03
CA GLN A 99 53.85 -67.78 -70.97
C GLN A 99 54.11 -66.34 -71.40
N VAL A 100 53.08 -65.50 -71.37
CA VAL A 100 53.18 -64.06 -71.62
C VAL A 100 53.35 -63.34 -70.28
N PRO A 101 54.52 -62.77 -69.96
CA PRO A 101 54.69 -61.93 -68.79
C PRO A 101 53.96 -60.59 -68.99
N VAL A 102 53.06 -60.26 -68.08
CA VAL A 102 52.29 -59.02 -68.07
C VAL A 102 52.62 -58.24 -66.81
N ARG A 103 53.11 -57.01 -66.97
CA ARG A 103 53.39 -56.10 -65.86
C ARG A 103 52.15 -55.27 -65.54
N VAL A 104 51.70 -55.32 -64.29
CA VAL A 104 50.56 -54.52 -63.82
C VAL A 104 50.94 -53.04 -63.73
N GLY A 105 50.06 -52.17 -64.22
CA GLY A 105 50.22 -50.72 -64.17
C GLY A 105 49.97 -50.15 -62.77
N GLU A 106 50.51 -48.94 -62.53
CA GLU A 106 50.18 -48.15 -61.35
C GLU A 106 48.83 -47.45 -61.54
N ASN A 107 47.90 -47.66 -60.60
CA ASN A 107 46.61 -47.01 -60.50
C ASN A 107 46.57 -46.21 -59.18
N VAL A 108 46.28 -44.91 -59.25
CA VAL A 108 46.25 -44.01 -58.09
C VAL A 108 44.88 -43.34 -58.00
N HIS A 109 44.05 -43.85 -57.10
CA HIS A 109 42.72 -43.35 -56.76
C HIS A 109 42.64 -43.03 -55.26
N ALA A 110 41.70 -42.19 -54.85
CA ALA A 110 41.40 -41.96 -53.45
C ALA A 110 39.94 -41.52 -53.24
N SER A 111 39.50 -41.57 -51.99
CA SER A 111 38.24 -40.99 -51.54
C SER A 111 38.46 -40.08 -50.32
N LEU A 112 37.55 -39.13 -50.12
CA LEU A 112 37.52 -38.21 -48.97
C LEU A 112 36.31 -38.51 -48.09
N THR A 113 36.43 -38.40 -46.77
CA THR A 113 35.31 -38.54 -45.84
C THR A 113 35.51 -37.68 -44.59
N PRO A 114 34.52 -36.84 -44.19
CA PRO A 114 33.34 -36.46 -44.96
C PRO A 114 33.71 -35.57 -46.17
N THR A 115 32.81 -35.44 -47.15
CA THR A 115 32.96 -34.50 -48.28
C THR A 115 32.42 -33.10 -47.99
N SER A 116 31.63 -32.95 -46.92
CA SER A 116 31.18 -31.66 -46.39
C SER A 116 30.89 -31.82 -44.89
N GLN A 117 31.23 -30.82 -44.08
CA GLN A 117 30.96 -30.80 -42.65
C GLN A 117 30.74 -29.39 -42.10
N THR A 118 29.95 -29.29 -41.04
CA THR A 118 29.71 -28.05 -40.29
C THR A 118 30.34 -28.14 -38.91
N VAL A 119 31.03 -27.09 -38.48
CA VAL A 119 31.66 -26.95 -37.17
C VAL A 119 31.05 -25.74 -36.48
N ASN A 120 30.36 -25.96 -35.37
CA ASN A 120 29.86 -24.86 -34.53
C ASN A 120 31.03 -24.25 -33.74
N LEU A 121 31.05 -22.92 -33.62
CA LEU A 121 32.11 -22.14 -32.97
C LEU A 121 31.49 -21.04 -32.09
N SER A 122 32.02 -20.85 -30.89
CA SER A 122 31.77 -19.66 -30.07
C SER A 122 32.82 -18.58 -30.36
N ILE A 123 32.51 -17.29 -30.20
CA ILE A 123 33.51 -16.22 -30.34
C ILE A 123 34.65 -16.45 -29.31
N GLY A 124 35.90 -16.41 -29.78
CA GLY A 124 37.09 -16.71 -28.98
C GLY A 124 37.41 -18.20 -28.74
N GLU A 125 36.59 -19.14 -29.24
CA GLU A 125 36.84 -20.57 -29.17
C GLU A 125 37.74 -21.05 -30.35
N SER A 126 38.60 -22.06 -30.14
CA SER A 126 39.35 -22.68 -31.25
C SER A 126 39.13 -24.18 -31.32
N VAL A 127 38.63 -24.64 -32.46
CA VAL A 127 38.16 -26.02 -32.65
C VAL A 127 38.90 -26.65 -33.83
N THR A 128 39.49 -27.84 -33.63
CA THR A 128 40.12 -28.61 -34.71
C THR A 128 39.17 -29.69 -35.23
N THR A 129 38.86 -29.64 -36.53
CA THR A 129 38.16 -30.71 -37.24
C THR A 129 39.11 -31.51 -38.15
N SER A 130 38.58 -32.55 -38.81
CA SER A 130 39.35 -33.41 -39.70
C SER A 130 38.61 -33.89 -40.94
N VAL A 131 39.37 -34.17 -42.00
CA VAL A 131 38.95 -34.88 -43.22
C VAL A 131 39.89 -36.07 -43.40
N VAL A 132 39.34 -37.26 -43.68
CA VAL A 132 40.12 -38.47 -43.94
C VAL A 132 40.33 -38.64 -45.44
N ILE A 133 41.58 -38.84 -45.85
CA ILE A 133 41.97 -39.27 -47.20
C ILE A 133 42.21 -40.78 -47.15
N LYS A 134 41.56 -41.55 -48.02
CA LYS A 134 41.79 -42.99 -48.16
C LYS A 134 42.36 -43.29 -49.55
N ASN A 135 43.50 -43.98 -49.63
CA ASN A 135 44.09 -44.41 -50.90
C ASN A 135 43.39 -45.68 -51.39
N GLU A 136 42.74 -45.58 -52.54
CA GLU A 136 42.00 -46.65 -53.22
C GLU A 136 42.73 -47.13 -54.49
N GLY A 137 43.95 -46.66 -54.72
CA GLY A 137 44.85 -47.17 -55.75
C GLY A 137 45.60 -48.44 -55.32
N ASN A 138 46.15 -49.17 -56.30
CA ASN A 138 46.91 -50.40 -56.11
C ASN A 138 48.40 -50.17 -55.79
N THR A 139 48.79 -48.93 -55.50
CA THR A 139 50.18 -48.51 -55.23
C THR A 139 50.25 -47.43 -54.15
N PRO A 140 51.33 -47.36 -53.34
CA PRO A 140 51.56 -46.23 -52.44
C PRO A 140 51.67 -44.92 -53.23
N ALA A 141 50.88 -43.92 -52.83
CA ALA A 141 50.75 -42.66 -53.56
C ALA A 141 51.08 -41.45 -52.68
N THR A 142 51.54 -40.38 -53.32
CA THR A 142 51.75 -39.07 -52.70
C THR A 142 50.57 -38.16 -53.04
N PHE A 143 49.82 -37.72 -52.05
CA PHE A 143 48.74 -36.76 -52.20
C PHE A 143 49.22 -35.37 -51.77
N GLY A 144 49.04 -34.39 -52.65
CA GLY A 144 49.19 -32.98 -52.32
C GLY A 144 47.91 -32.48 -51.65
N VAL A 145 48.04 -31.93 -50.44
CA VAL A 145 46.95 -31.38 -49.64
C VAL A 145 47.08 -29.86 -49.64
N TYR A 146 46.01 -29.19 -50.05
CA TYR A 146 45.89 -27.73 -50.07
C TYR A 146 44.61 -27.32 -49.34
N LEU A 147 44.65 -26.18 -48.66
CA LEU A 147 43.48 -25.59 -48.02
C LEU A 147 43.17 -24.28 -48.74
N ASP A 148 42.02 -24.23 -49.39
CA ASP A 148 41.49 -23.00 -49.98
C ASP A 148 40.68 -22.25 -48.92
N THR A 149 41.13 -21.05 -48.60
CA THR A 149 40.53 -20.15 -47.61
C THR A 149 39.94 -18.89 -48.25
N SER A 150 39.70 -18.90 -49.58
CA SER A 150 39.15 -17.74 -50.32
C SER A 150 37.77 -17.27 -49.84
N SER A 151 37.04 -18.12 -49.10
CA SER A 151 35.72 -17.83 -48.50
C SER A 151 35.74 -17.90 -46.96
N ALA A 152 36.92 -17.79 -46.34
CA ALA A 152 37.09 -17.94 -44.89
C ALA A 152 36.49 -16.81 -44.05
N GLY A 153 36.45 -15.58 -44.58
CA GLY A 153 35.95 -14.40 -43.89
C GLY A 153 36.63 -14.19 -42.53
N GLU A 154 35.82 -14.13 -41.47
CA GLU A 154 36.24 -13.86 -40.09
C GLU A 154 36.64 -15.11 -39.30
N VAL A 155 36.81 -16.26 -39.96
CA VAL A 155 37.31 -17.49 -39.33
C VAL A 155 38.69 -17.84 -39.90
N ASP A 156 39.71 -17.88 -39.03
CA ASP A 156 41.05 -18.39 -39.34
C ASP A 156 41.00 -19.93 -39.46
N PHE A 157 41.12 -20.43 -40.70
CA PHE A 157 41.25 -21.87 -40.99
C PHE A 157 42.73 -22.23 -41.23
N VAL A 158 43.36 -22.89 -40.26
CA VAL A 158 44.77 -23.32 -40.34
C VAL A 158 44.88 -24.82 -40.59
N LEU A 159 45.57 -25.18 -41.67
CA LEU A 159 45.95 -26.55 -41.98
C LEU A 159 47.05 -27.04 -41.02
N GLU A 160 46.76 -28.01 -40.16
CA GLU A 160 47.72 -28.58 -39.20
C GLU A 160 48.49 -29.78 -39.77
N THR A 161 47.94 -30.47 -40.76
CA THR A 161 48.58 -31.60 -41.45
C THR A 161 49.53 -31.10 -42.56
N PRO A 162 50.69 -31.74 -42.81
CA PRO A 162 51.57 -31.36 -43.91
C PRO A 162 50.88 -31.34 -45.28
N THR A 163 51.27 -30.37 -46.13
CA THR A 163 50.74 -30.19 -47.50
C THR A 163 51.09 -31.31 -48.49
N VAL A 164 51.84 -32.31 -48.05
CA VAL A 164 52.19 -33.50 -48.83
C VAL A 164 52.14 -34.72 -47.91
N VAL A 165 51.29 -35.69 -48.25
CA VAL A 165 51.05 -36.91 -47.46
C VAL A 165 51.28 -38.14 -48.33
N GLN A 166 52.10 -39.08 -47.86
CA GLN A 166 52.22 -40.42 -48.47
C GLN A 166 51.25 -41.39 -47.80
N ILE A 167 50.48 -42.12 -48.61
CA ILE A 167 49.50 -43.09 -48.13
C ILE A 167 49.68 -44.41 -48.92
N GLY A 168 49.85 -45.52 -48.21
CA GLY A 168 49.93 -46.86 -48.82
C GLY A 168 48.60 -47.28 -49.44
N ALA A 169 48.64 -48.17 -50.44
CA ALA A 169 47.44 -48.77 -51.02
C ALA A 169 46.52 -49.37 -49.94
N GLY A 170 45.24 -49.01 -49.93
CA GLY A 170 44.26 -49.46 -48.93
C GLY A 170 44.36 -48.82 -47.54
N TYR A 171 45.30 -47.90 -47.32
CA TYR A 171 45.43 -47.14 -46.05
C TYR A 171 44.77 -45.76 -46.13
N GLU A 172 44.62 -45.13 -44.97
CA GLU A 172 44.06 -43.79 -44.81
C GLU A 172 45.00 -42.85 -44.04
N SER A 173 44.76 -41.54 -44.14
CA SER A 173 45.46 -40.50 -43.38
C SER A 173 44.54 -39.31 -43.10
N THR A 174 44.81 -38.60 -42.00
CA THR A 174 43.92 -37.54 -41.49
C THR A 174 44.50 -36.15 -41.78
N VAL A 175 43.77 -35.37 -42.57
CA VAL A 175 43.96 -33.92 -42.67
C VAL A 175 43.25 -33.28 -41.47
N ARG A 176 43.96 -32.42 -40.73
CA ARG A 176 43.41 -31.61 -39.65
C ARG A 176 43.39 -30.14 -40.03
N VAL A 177 42.30 -29.47 -39.71
CA VAL A 177 42.11 -28.03 -39.90
C VAL A 177 41.59 -27.46 -38.59
N ARG A 178 42.28 -26.45 -38.06
CA ARG A 178 41.90 -25.70 -36.87
C ARG A 178 41.18 -24.43 -37.28
N LEU A 179 40.01 -24.18 -36.69
CA LEU A 179 39.17 -23.02 -36.90
C LEU A 179 39.32 -22.06 -35.70
N THR A 180 39.28 -20.76 -35.95
CA THR A 180 39.24 -19.71 -34.90
C THR A 180 38.46 -18.51 -35.42
N PRO A 181 37.29 -18.14 -34.86
CA PRO A 181 36.61 -16.91 -35.23
C PRO A 181 37.34 -15.70 -34.63
N SER A 182 37.27 -14.56 -35.32
CA SER A 182 37.62 -13.25 -34.77
C SER A 182 36.57 -12.77 -33.75
N SER A 183 36.79 -11.61 -33.14
CA SER A 183 35.77 -10.90 -32.36
C SER A 183 34.60 -10.40 -33.21
N ASP A 184 34.81 -10.30 -34.52
CA ASP A 184 33.96 -9.59 -35.47
C ASP A 184 33.16 -10.58 -36.33
N ALA A 185 33.18 -11.87 -35.96
CA ALA A 185 32.54 -12.97 -36.66
C ALA A 185 31.03 -13.03 -36.37
N LEU A 186 30.23 -12.86 -37.42
CA LEU A 186 28.78 -12.72 -37.36
C LEU A 186 28.06 -14.07 -37.40
N ALA A 187 27.00 -14.22 -36.60
CA ALA A 187 26.17 -15.44 -36.56
C ALA A 187 25.48 -15.74 -37.90
N ALA A 188 25.02 -14.71 -38.61
CA ALA A 188 24.32 -14.85 -39.90
C ALA A 188 25.26 -15.11 -41.11
N ALA A 189 26.57 -15.05 -40.93
CA ALA A 189 27.55 -15.19 -42.00
C ALA A 189 28.03 -16.65 -42.15
N ASN A 190 28.22 -17.09 -43.41
CA ASN A 190 28.70 -18.44 -43.70
C ASN A 190 30.20 -18.40 -44.03
N TYR A 191 31.02 -19.02 -43.19
CA TYR A 191 32.48 -19.03 -43.31
C TYR A 191 32.97 -20.38 -43.83
N PHE A 192 33.64 -20.42 -44.99
CA PHE A 192 34.01 -21.67 -45.67
C PHE A 192 35.51 -21.82 -45.92
N ALA A 193 36.00 -23.04 -45.77
CA ALA A 193 37.28 -23.47 -46.36
C ALA A 193 37.14 -24.84 -47.04
N THR A 194 37.81 -25.02 -48.18
CA THR A 194 37.78 -26.26 -48.96
C THR A 194 39.13 -26.96 -48.89
N VAL A 195 39.15 -28.19 -48.37
CA VAL A 195 40.31 -29.08 -48.39
C VAL A 195 40.42 -29.74 -49.77
N TRP A 196 41.42 -29.33 -50.55
CA TRP A 196 41.75 -29.93 -51.84
C TRP A 196 42.80 -31.02 -51.68
N VAL A 197 42.57 -32.17 -52.31
CA VAL A 197 43.46 -33.33 -52.28
C VAL A 197 43.70 -33.81 -53.70
N SER A 198 44.96 -33.77 -54.14
CA SER A 198 45.34 -33.99 -55.53
C SER A 198 46.50 -34.97 -55.70
N ASN A 199 46.58 -35.62 -56.85
CA ASN A 199 47.76 -36.35 -57.28
C ASN A 199 48.14 -35.98 -58.72
N ALA A 200 49.33 -35.40 -58.89
CA ALA A 200 49.82 -34.91 -60.18
C ALA A 200 50.24 -36.01 -61.18
N GLN A 201 50.25 -37.29 -60.77
CA GLN A 201 50.65 -38.42 -61.62
C GLN A 201 49.43 -39.12 -62.27
N SER A 202 48.31 -39.23 -61.56
CA SER A 202 47.03 -39.72 -62.12
C SER A 202 46.09 -38.60 -62.58
N GLY A 203 46.32 -37.36 -62.17
CA GLY A 203 45.40 -36.24 -62.43
C GLY A 203 44.19 -36.20 -61.50
N LEU A 204 44.20 -37.00 -60.43
CA LEU A 204 43.16 -36.99 -59.40
C LEU A 204 43.10 -35.61 -58.72
N ASN A 205 41.89 -35.08 -58.54
CA ASN A 205 41.62 -33.89 -57.74
C ASN A 205 40.26 -34.05 -57.04
N LEU A 206 40.24 -33.92 -55.71
CA LEU A 206 39.09 -34.10 -54.84
C LEU A 206 38.97 -32.90 -53.88
N SER A 207 37.75 -32.58 -53.46
CA SER A 207 37.47 -31.52 -52.49
C SER A 207 36.62 -32.02 -51.33
N ALA A 208 36.82 -31.44 -50.15
CA ALA A 208 35.92 -31.57 -49.01
C ALA A 208 35.73 -30.22 -48.32
N ASP A 209 34.48 -29.81 -48.10
CA ASP A 209 34.15 -28.48 -47.59
C ASP A 209 33.97 -28.46 -46.06
N ILE A 210 34.41 -27.38 -45.42
CA ILE A 210 34.28 -27.13 -43.99
C ILE A 210 33.57 -25.78 -43.81
N LEU A 211 32.37 -25.81 -43.23
CA LEU A 211 31.60 -24.62 -42.83
C LEU A 211 31.83 -24.34 -41.35
N GLY A 212 32.37 -23.17 -41.03
CA GLY A 212 32.35 -22.60 -39.68
C GLY A 212 31.02 -21.88 -39.46
N ASN A 213 30.29 -22.30 -38.42
CA ASN A 213 28.98 -21.77 -38.04
C ASN A 213 29.10 -21.10 -36.67
N ILE A 214 28.82 -19.80 -36.56
CA ILE A 214 29.03 -19.03 -35.33
C ILE A 214 27.76 -19.05 -34.47
N SER A 215 27.90 -19.20 -33.16
CA SER A 215 26.77 -19.09 -32.21
C SER A 215 26.23 -17.66 -32.13
N GLU A 216 24.91 -17.51 -32.09
CA GLU A 216 24.22 -16.25 -31.81
C GLU A 216 24.57 -15.71 -30.41
N GLN A 217 24.87 -14.42 -30.33
CA GLN A 217 25.17 -13.70 -29.09
C GLN A 217 24.50 -12.32 -29.15
N HIS A 218 23.37 -12.19 -28.46
CA HIS A 218 22.69 -10.91 -28.22
C HIS A 218 23.54 -10.02 -27.29
N GLY A 219 23.52 -8.70 -27.50
CA GLY A 219 24.43 -7.78 -26.78
C GLY A 219 23.95 -6.34 -26.67
N MET A 220 22.64 -6.13 -26.54
CA MET A 220 22.06 -4.79 -26.42
C MET A 220 22.43 -4.13 -25.09
N VAL A 221 22.89 -2.87 -25.14
CA VAL A 221 23.16 -2.04 -23.95
C VAL A 221 22.51 -0.68 -24.13
N LEU A 222 21.69 -0.27 -23.16
CA LEU A 222 20.96 1.00 -23.14
C LEU A 222 21.58 1.94 -22.08
N SER A 223 21.58 3.25 -22.33
CA SER A 223 22.12 4.25 -21.40
C SER A 223 21.33 5.56 -21.40
N THR A 224 21.08 6.10 -20.21
CA THR A 224 20.41 7.39 -19.95
C THR A 224 21.07 8.08 -18.74
N THR A 225 20.66 9.30 -18.43
CA THR A 225 20.86 9.90 -17.10
C THR A 225 20.11 9.08 -16.04
N GLU A 226 20.72 8.85 -14.87
CA GLU A 226 20.15 8.01 -13.79
C GLU A 226 19.05 8.71 -12.96
N GLU A 227 19.17 10.03 -12.76
CA GLU A 227 18.20 10.86 -12.02
C GLU A 227 17.97 12.18 -12.76
N ILE A 228 16.70 12.53 -13.01
CA ILE A 228 16.29 13.74 -13.76
C ILE A 228 15.24 14.49 -12.93
N GLY A 229 15.47 15.78 -12.69
CA GLY A 229 14.49 16.65 -12.03
C GLY A 229 13.37 17.06 -12.99
N VAL A 230 12.11 16.89 -12.60
CA VAL A 230 10.92 17.19 -13.43
C VAL A 230 10.00 18.21 -12.79
N VAL A 231 9.41 19.09 -13.59
CA VAL A 231 8.49 20.14 -13.12
C VAL A 231 7.05 19.69 -13.38
N PRO A 232 6.14 19.72 -12.37
CA PRO A 232 4.73 19.35 -12.55
C PRO A 232 4.04 20.17 -13.64
N GLY A 233 3.35 19.50 -14.55
CA GLY A 233 2.61 20.12 -15.66
C GLY A 233 3.42 20.45 -16.92
N GLU A 234 4.74 20.26 -16.89
CA GLU A 234 5.63 20.47 -18.03
C GLU A 234 6.00 19.15 -18.76
N VAL A 235 6.58 19.26 -19.95
CA VAL A 235 7.04 18.09 -20.72
C VAL A 235 8.54 17.89 -20.52
N GLN A 236 8.94 16.69 -20.05
CA GLN A 236 10.34 16.33 -19.88
C GLN A 236 10.84 15.48 -21.06
N THR A 237 11.67 16.04 -21.92
CA THR A 237 12.48 15.28 -22.88
C THR A 237 13.61 14.52 -22.17
N VAL A 238 13.80 13.25 -22.50
CA VAL A 238 14.89 12.41 -21.98
C VAL A 238 15.70 11.82 -23.15
N ASP A 239 17.00 12.13 -23.18
CA ASP A 239 17.94 11.56 -24.15
C ASP A 239 18.39 10.15 -23.73
N PHE A 240 18.55 9.26 -24.73
CA PHE A 240 19.08 7.90 -24.54
C PHE A 240 20.02 7.47 -25.68
N SER A 241 20.88 6.50 -25.40
CA SER A 241 21.63 5.77 -26.41
C SER A 241 21.49 4.25 -26.25
N LEU A 242 21.38 3.55 -27.38
CA LEU A 242 21.25 2.09 -27.47
C LEU A 242 22.30 1.57 -28.44
N ILE A 243 23.14 0.63 -28.00
CA ILE A 243 24.21 0.03 -28.82
C ILE A 243 24.05 -1.49 -28.92
N ASN A 244 24.22 -2.03 -30.12
CA ASN A 244 24.29 -3.47 -30.37
C ASN A 244 25.75 -3.96 -30.25
N ASN A 245 26.12 -4.55 -29.11
CA ASN A 245 27.41 -5.24 -28.92
C ASN A 245 27.30 -6.77 -29.13
N GLY A 246 26.25 -7.23 -29.81
CA GLY A 246 26.07 -8.62 -30.21
C GLY A 246 26.87 -9.00 -31.46
N ASN A 247 26.58 -10.17 -32.04
CA ASN A 247 27.19 -10.65 -33.29
C ASN A 247 26.17 -10.92 -34.41
N LEU A 248 24.98 -10.34 -34.32
CA LEU A 248 23.93 -10.37 -35.32
C LEU A 248 23.26 -9.00 -35.43
N VAL A 249 22.61 -8.74 -36.57
CA VAL A 249 21.70 -7.59 -36.72
C VAL A 249 20.46 -7.87 -35.86
N GLU A 250 20.04 -6.89 -35.07
CA GLU A 250 18.97 -7.06 -34.08
C GLU A 250 17.74 -6.22 -34.45
N ASP A 251 16.63 -6.91 -34.76
CA ASP A 251 15.29 -6.33 -34.88
C ASP A 251 14.69 -6.17 -33.48
N VAL A 252 14.66 -4.94 -32.95
CA VAL A 252 14.22 -4.66 -31.58
C VAL A 252 13.09 -3.63 -31.50
N VAL A 253 12.33 -3.69 -30.40
CA VAL A 253 11.38 -2.66 -30.00
C VAL A 253 11.79 -2.16 -28.62
N LEU A 254 12.10 -0.87 -28.52
CA LEU A 254 12.29 -0.18 -27.26
C LEU A 254 10.91 0.25 -26.72
N GLU A 255 10.49 -0.30 -25.59
CA GLU A 255 9.32 0.15 -24.83
C GLU A 255 9.76 1.00 -23.63
N THR A 256 9.10 2.13 -23.41
CA THR A 256 9.36 3.02 -22.27
C THR A 256 8.07 3.25 -21.47
N SER A 257 8.14 3.11 -20.15
CA SER A 257 7.02 3.36 -19.24
C SER A 257 7.46 4.05 -17.95
N VAL A 258 6.59 4.88 -17.39
CA VAL A 258 6.76 5.55 -16.08
C VAL A 258 5.81 4.93 -15.08
N ALA A 259 6.18 4.93 -13.80
CA ALA A 259 5.25 4.65 -12.70
C ALA A 259 3.97 5.51 -12.79
N GLU A 260 2.86 5.00 -12.26
CA GLU A 260 1.52 5.60 -12.32
C GLU A 260 0.96 5.83 -13.75
N ASN A 261 1.64 5.31 -14.78
CA ASN A 261 1.25 5.36 -16.20
C ASN A 261 1.20 6.79 -16.77
N TRP A 262 2.17 7.65 -16.43
CA TRP A 262 2.35 8.94 -17.12
C TRP A 262 2.54 8.72 -18.63
N THR A 263 2.08 9.68 -19.44
CA THR A 263 2.17 9.56 -20.90
C THR A 263 3.62 9.67 -21.37
N VAL A 264 4.02 8.79 -22.28
CA VAL A 264 5.34 8.79 -22.93
C VAL A 264 5.18 8.85 -24.43
N THR A 265 5.91 9.75 -25.09
CA THR A 265 5.85 9.97 -26.54
C THR A 265 7.26 9.90 -27.15
N PRO A 266 7.59 8.88 -27.97
CA PRO A 266 6.86 7.64 -28.20
C PRO A 266 7.09 6.61 -27.08
N ALA A 267 6.01 6.00 -26.56
CA ALA A 267 6.11 4.89 -25.60
C ALA A 267 6.69 3.59 -26.20
N SER A 268 6.77 3.48 -27.52
CA SER A 268 7.32 2.32 -28.23
C SER A 268 8.01 2.76 -29.53
N LEU A 269 9.25 2.32 -29.74
CA LEU A 269 10.09 2.67 -30.88
C LEU A 269 10.74 1.39 -31.48
N PRO A 270 10.34 0.95 -32.70
CA PRO A 270 11.03 -0.12 -33.41
C PRO A 270 12.36 0.37 -34.01
N LEU A 271 13.40 -0.46 -33.92
CA LEU A 271 14.75 -0.21 -34.44
C LEU A 271 15.32 -1.51 -35.05
N GLU A 272 16.00 -1.37 -36.18
CA GLU A 272 16.87 -2.39 -36.78
C GLU A 272 18.31 -1.89 -36.58
N LEU A 273 19.19 -2.67 -35.94
CA LEU A 273 20.53 -2.20 -35.55
C LEU A 273 21.64 -3.16 -35.99
N ASP A 274 22.56 -2.64 -36.82
CA ASP A 274 23.77 -3.34 -37.26
C ASP A 274 24.72 -3.64 -36.08
N VAL A 275 25.61 -4.62 -36.25
CA VAL A 275 26.61 -4.97 -35.21
C VAL A 275 27.58 -3.82 -35.00
N GLY A 276 27.69 -3.36 -33.75
CA GLY A 276 28.47 -2.17 -33.37
C GLY A 276 27.76 -0.84 -33.64
N GLU A 277 26.54 -0.84 -34.17
CA GLU A 277 25.77 0.39 -34.36
C GLU A 277 25.28 0.95 -33.02
N THR A 278 25.34 2.28 -32.89
CA THR A 278 24.76 3.02 -31.75
C THR A 278 23.68 3.96 -32.26
N TYR A 279 22.44 3.70 -31.85
CA TYR A 279 21.34 4.62 -32.01
C TYR A 279 21.30 5.62 -30.85
N THR A 280 21.02 6.88 -31.16
CA THR A 280 20.79 7.95 -30.18
C THR A 280 19.45 8.61 -30.48
N GLY A 281 18.59 8.74 -29.48
CA GLY A 281 17.28 9.36 -29.62
C GLY A 281 16.82 9.97 -28.30
N SER A 282 15.59 10.45 -28.30
CA SER A 282 14.92 10.94 -27.10
C SER A 282 13.45 10.51 -27.08
N PHE A 283 12.83 10.61 -25.91
CA PHE A 283 11.39 10.53 -25.74
C PHE A 283 10.94 11.64 -24.79
N ASP A 284 9.70 12.09 -24.98
CA ASP A 284 9.05 13.08 -24.12
C ASP A 284 8.15 12.38 -23.10
N VAL A 285 8.14 12.90 -21.87
CA VAL A 285 7.25 12.48 -20.78
C VAL A 285 6.36 13.65 -20.41
N ASP A 286 5.04 13.47 -20.50
CA ASP A 286 4.09 14.48 -19.99
C ASP A 286 4.03 14.34 -18.47
N VAL A 287 4.60 15.30 -17.72
CA VAL A 287 4.57 15.29 -16.25
C VAL A 287 3.20 15.81 -15.82
N PRO A 288 2.38 15.05 -15.06
CA PRO A 288 1.08 15.54 -14.64
C PRO A 288 1.19 16.82 -13.80
N ALA A 289 0.19 17.70 -13.91
CA ALA A 289 0.11 18.93 -13.14
C ALA A 289 -0.12 18.67 -11.65
N LEU A 290 0.01 19.70 -10.83
CA LEU A 290 -0.48 19.65 -9.44
C LEU A 290 -2.01 19.43 -9.44
N GLY A 291 -2.48 18.66 -8.47
CA GLY A 291 -3.89 18.41 -8.20
C GLY A 291 -4.10 18.16 -6.70
N ASP A 292 -5.33 17.83 -6.32
CA ASP A 292 -5.73 17.72 -4.91
C ASP A 292 -5.08 16.53 -4.16
N ASP A 293 -4.54 15.55 -4.89
CA ASP A 293 -3.81 14.40 -4.36
C ASP A 293 -2.31 14.69 -4.17
N ASP A 294 -1.77 14.31 -3.00
CA ASP A 294 -0.38 14.50 -2.53
C ASP A 294 0.70 13.67 -3.31
N SER A 295 0.48 13.46 -4.61
CA SER A 295 1.36 12.74 -5.55
C SER A 295 2.57 13.57 -5.97
N MET A 296 2.34 14.81 -6.43
CA MET A 296 3.37 15.70 -7.00
C MET A 296 4.13 16.53 -5.96
N VAL A 297 4.34 16.00 -4.76
CA VAL A 297 5.13 16.66 -3.73
C VAL A 297 6.60 16.81 -4.13
N ASN A 298 7.23 17.91 -3.72
CA ASN A 298 8.66 18.12 -3.95
C ASN A 298 9.49 16.95 -3.38
N GLY A 299 10.32 16.34 -4.23
CA GLY A 299 11.13 15.17 -3.91
C GLY A 299 10.44 13.81 -4.09
N ALA A 300 9.20 13.75 -4.59
CA ALA A 300 8.58 12.50 -5.01
C ALA A 300 9.38 11.84 -6.15
N VAL A 301 9.51 10.51 -6.13
CA VAL A 301 10.41 9.76 -7.04
C VAL A 301 9.63 8.76 -7.88
N TYR A 302 9.67 8.97 -9.19
CA TYR A 302 8.95 8.20 -10.20
C TYR A 302 9.93 7.36 -11.03
N PRO A 303 10.01 6.04 -10.83
CA PRO A 303 10.88 5.19 -11.63
C PRO A 303 10.36 5.07 -13.07
N VAL A 304 11.28 5.20 -14.02
CA VAL A 304 11.06 4.95 -15.44
C VAL A 304 11.73 3.62 -15.80
N THR A 305 11.02 2.77 -16.53
CA THR A 305 11.50 1.48 -17.00
C THR A 305 11.56 1.48 -18.52
N MET A 306 12.74 1.22 -19.07
CA MET A 306 12.99 1.05 -20.50
C MET A 306 13.35 -0.41 -20.77
N ARG A 307 12.64 -1.05 -21.71
CA ARG A 307 12.80 -2.48 -22.06
C ARG A 307 13.12 -2.61 -23.54
N VAL A 308 14.23 -3.28 -23.85
CA VAL A 308 14.59 -3.66 -25.22
C VAL A 308 14.02 -5.05 -25.46
N LEU A 309 13.03 -5.14 -26.35
CA LEU A 309 12.38 -6.40 -26.73
C LEU A 309 12.85 -6.87 -28.10
N ASN A 310 12.93 -8.17 -28.32
CA ASN A 310 12.99 -8.70 -29.68
C ASN A 310 11.67 -8.42 -30.40
N ALA A 311 11.72 -7.83 -31.61
CA ALA A 311 10.53 -7.38 -32.33
C ALA A 311 9.58 -8.51 -32.78
N THR A 312 10.06 -9.75 -32.85
CA THR A 312 9.27 -10.93 -33.27
C THR A 312 8.77 -11.77 -32.09
N THR A 313 9.59 -12.01 -31.06
CA THR A 313 9.22 -12.87 -29.92
C THR A 313 8.64 -12.09 -28.73
N GLN A 314 8.84 -10.77 -28.67
CA GLN A 314 8.60 -9.91 -27.50
C GLN A 314 9.34 -10.34 -26.23
N GLU A 315 10.39 -11.16 -26.36
CA GLU A 315 11.28 -11.51 -25.26
C GLU A 315 12.17 -10.31 -24.87
N VAL A 316 12.42 -10.15 -23.58
CA VAL A 316 13.23 -9.04 -23.04
C VAL A 316 14.71 -9.37 -23.21
N ILE A 317 15.40 -8.57 -24.02
CA ILE A 317 16.85 -8.68 -24.24
C ILE A 317 17.61 -7.89 -23.18
N GLU A 318 17.16 -6.67 -22.87
CA GLU A 318 17.76 -5.77 -21.88
C GLU A 318 16.68 -4.97 -21.14
N THR A 319 16.95 -4.56 -19.90
CA THR A 319 16.07 -3.67 -19.11
C THR A 319 16.88 -2.68 -18.29
N HIS A 320 16.62 -1.40 -18.52
CA HIS A 320 17.26 -0.28 -17.84
C HIS A 320 16.21 0.51 -17.04
N THR A 321 16.62 1.07 -15.90
CA THR A 321 15.74 1.85 -15.03
C THR A 321 16.43 3.09 -14.50
N PHE A 322 15.76 4.24 -14.58
CA PHE A 322 16.22 5.51 -14.02
C PHE A 322 15.06 6.21 -13.29
N ARG A 323 15.30 7.41 -12.73
CA ARG A 323 14.32 8.12 -11.89
C ARG A 323 14.00 9.51 -12.43
N LEU A 324 12.72 9.85 -12.44
CA LEU A 324 12.26 11.23 -12.41
C LEU A 324 12.07 11.64 -10.94
N ILE A 325 12.49 12.85 -10.58
CA ILE A 325 12.36 13.40 -9.23
C ILE A 325 11.60 14.72 -9.33
N VAL A 326 10.46 14.83 -8.66
CA VAL A 326 9.62 16.04 -8.72
C VAL A 326 10.35 17.22 -8.10
N ALA A 327 10.57 18.26 -8.89
CA ALA A 327 11.20 19.51 -8.49
C ALA A 327 10.23 20.39 -7.68
N PRO A 328 10.75 21.31 -6.84
CA PRO A 328 9.90 22.24 -6.12
C PRO A 328 9.41 23.35 -7.06
N LEU A 329 8.09 23.53 -7.08
CA LEU A 329 7.37 24.53 -7.86
C LEU A 329 6.57 25.42 -6.90
N PHE A 330 6.81 26.72 -6.98
CA PHE A 330 6.04 27.76 -6.30
C PHE A 330 4.94 28.27 -7.23
N LEU A 331 3.70 28.10 -6.80
CA LEU A 331 2.51 28.74 -7.35
C LEU A 331 1.77 29.40 -6.20
N VAL A 332 1.02 30.46 -6.49
CA VAL A 332 0.40 31.26 -5.45
C VAL A 332 -0.86 31.96 -5.95
N GLU A 333 -1.93 31.84 -5.16
CA GLU A 333 -3.21 32.50 -5.38
C GLU A 333 -3.36 33.65 -4.37
N VAL A 334 -4.12 34.68 -4.74
CA VAL A 334 -4.36 35.85 -3.89
C VAL A 334 -5.83 36.26 -3.93
N GLU A 335 -6.39 36.51 -2.76
CA GLU A 335 -7.75 37.00 -2.58
C GLU A 335 -7.74 38.51 -2.29
N ASN A 336 -8.83 39.20 -2.65
CA ASN A 336 -9.06 40.63 -2.40
C ASN A 336 -8.03 41.60 -3.00
N TRP A 337 -7.23 41.18 -3.99
CA TRP A 337 -6.25 42.06 -4.64
C TRP A 337 -6.93 43.16 -5.49
N PRO A 338 -6.74 44.45 -5.20
CA PRO A 338 -7.38 45.54 -5.93
C PRO A 338 -6.67 45.81 -7.26
N SER A 339 -7.44 45.86 -8.35
CA SER A 339 -6.92 46.18 -9.70
C SER A 339 -6.63 47.68 -9.88
N THR A 340 -7.37 48.55 -9.19
CA THR A 340 -7.14 50.00 -9.14
C THR A 340 -7.12 50.48 -7.69
N MET A 341 -6.20 51.37 -7.33
CA MET A 341 -6.17 52.02 -6.03
C MET A 341 -6.20 53.54 -6.19
N ASP A 342 -7.23 54.17 -5.61
CA ASP A 342 -7.42 55.62 -5.67
C ASP A 342 -6.68 56.37 -4.56
N PHE A 343 -6.21 57.57 -4.91
CA PHE A 343 -5.46 58.46 -4.04
C PHE A 343 -5.98 59.90 -4.10
N HIS A 344 -6.01 60.54 -2.92
CA HIS A 344 -5.87 61.98 -2.80
C HIS A 344 -4.38 62.34 -2.62
N ARG A 345 -4.05 63.63 -2.72
CA ARG A 345 -2.74 64.14 -2.31
C ARG A 345 -2.40 63.74 -0.87
N GLY A 346 -1.23 63.13 -0.67
CA GLY A 346 -0.65 62.93 0.67
C GLY A 346 -1.29 61.79 1.49
N ILE A 347 -2.19 61.00 0.91
CA ILE A 347 -2.81 59.86 1.59
C ILE A 347 -1.96 58.59 1.42
N GLY A 348 -1.97 57.75 2.45
CA GLY A 348 -1.52 56.36 2.40
C GLY A 348 -2.70 55.43 2.15
N ARG A 349 -2.50 54.39 1.34
CA ARG A 349 -3.43 53.26 1.15
C ARG A 349 -2.71 51.98 1.57
N THR A 350 -3.45 51.05 2.15
CA THR A 350 -2.96 49.71 2.51
C THR A 350 -3.64 48.69 1.61
N TRP A 351 -2.90 47.65 1.26
CA TRP A 351 -3.41 46.42 0.67
C TRP A 351 -3.40 45.40 1.80
N ASP A 352 -4.56 44.86 2.14
CA ASP A 352 -4.71 43.80 3.14
C ASP A 352 -5.34 42.61 2.41
N VAL A 353 -4.49 41.66 2.00
CA VAL A 353 -4.84 40.56 1.10
C VAL A 353 -4.48 39.21 1.71
N ILE A 354 -5.13 38.14 1.24
CA ILE A 354 -4.82 36.77 1.67
C ILE A 354 -4.05 36.09 0.54
N ILE A 355 -2.89 35.52 0.85
CA ILE A 355 -2.01 34.83 -0.08
C ILE A 355 -1.91 33.35 0.31
N THR A 356 -2.14 32.46 -0.65
CA THR A 356 -2.11 31.01 -0.45
C THR A 356 -1.11 30.38 -1.42
N ASN A 357 -0.07 29.71 -0.89
CA ASN A 357 0.90 28.96 -1.69
C ASN A 357 0.27 27.65 -2.20
N THR A 358 -0.05 27.61 -3.48
CA THR A 358 -0.61 26.46 -4.21
C THR A 358 0.47 25.62 -4.92
N GLY A 359 1.75 25.89 -4.63
CA GLY A 359 2.89 25.08 -5.04
C GLY A 359 2.97 23.73 -4.31
N ASN A 360 4.05 22.97 -4.55
CA ASN A 360 4.23 21.61 -3.99
C ASN A 360 5.20 21.52 -2.79
N LYS A 361 5.57 22.66 -2.21
CA LYS A 361 6.52 22.81 -1.10
C LYS A 361 6.22 24.11 -0.34
N ASP A 362 6.55 24.18 0.95
CA ASP A 362 6.64 25.44 1.70
C ASP A 362 7.80 26.31 1.17
N VAL A 363 7.60 27.63 1.12
CA VAL A 363 8.56 28.56 0.48
C VAL A 363 8.69 29.86 1.29
N ASP A 364 9.94 30.24 1.59
CA ASP A 364 10.30 31.64 1.87
C ASP A 364 10.43 32.40 0.53
N VAL A 365 9.71 33.50 0.37
CA VAL A 365 9.81 34.42 -0.78
C VAL A 365 10.43 35.75 -0.39
N ASN A 366 11.23 36.34 -1.29
CA ASN A 366 11.50 37.77 -1.32
C ASN A 366 10.30 38.50 -1.92
N ILE A 367 10.03 39.71 -1.42
CA ILE A 367 8.98 40.58 -1.96
C ILE A 367 9.63 41.86 -2.50
N THR A 368 9.43 42.12 -3.79
CA THR A 368 9.92 43.31 -4.49
C THR A 368 8.76 44.19 -4.91
N TYR A 369 8.77 45.46 -4.48
CA TYR A 369 7.77 46.45 -4.87
C TYR A 369 8.34 47.41 -5.91
N THR A 370 7.72 47.48 -7.09
CA THR A 370 8.12 48.36 -8.19
C THR A 370 7.00 49.35 -8.50
N LEU A 371 7.31 50.65 -8.40
CA LEU A 371 6.41 51.74 -8.77
C LEU A 371 6.83 52.34 -10.10
N LEU A 372 6.02 52.18 -11.15
CA LEU A 372 6.26 52.68 -12.50
C LEU A 372 5.33 53.84 -12.85
N GLN A 373 5.75 54.73 -13.75
CA GLN A 373 4.88 55.76 -14.32
C GLN A 373 3.82 55.10 -15.22
N GLY A 374 2.56 55.59 -15.16
CA GLY A 374 1.42 54.92 -15.79
C GLY A 374 1.62 54.55 -17.26
N GLY A 375 1.63 53.25 -17.57
CA GLY A 375 1.82 52.69 -18.91
C GLY A 375 3.26 52.75 -19.44
N LEU A 376 4.25 52.98 -18.58
CA LEU A 376 5.67 53.14 -18.92
C LEU A 376 6.58 52.24 -18.08
N THR A 377 7.83 52.08 -18.49
CA THR A 377 8.87 51.30 -17.77
C THR A 377 9.82 52.17 -16.94
N GLN A 378 9.47 53.44 -16.72
CA GLN A 378 10.26 54.39 -15.93
C GLN A 378 9.73 54.42 -14.49
N PRO A 379 10.60 54.39 -13.46
CA PRO A 379 10.14 54.52 -12.07
C PRO A 379 9.33 55.79 -11.83
N SER A 380 8.27 55.67 -11.03
CA SER A 380 7.53 56.80 -10.49
C SER A 380 8.28 57.40 -9.30
N LEU A 381 8.10 58.71 -9.09
CA LEU A 381 8.60 59.44 -7.91
C LEU A 381 7.46 60.16 -7.16
N ASP A 382 6.22 59.94 -7.60
CA ASP A 382 5.01 60.62 -7.09
C ASP A 382 4.27 59.79 -6.01
N TRP A 383 4.68 58.54 -5.83
CA TRP A 383 4.30 57.63 -4.75
C TRP A 383 5.55 56.99 -4.12
N GLU A 384 5.46 56.56 -2.86
CA GLU A 384 6.51 55.81 -2.15
C GLU A 384 5.91 54.63 -1.36
N MET A 385 6.70 53.56 -1.17
CA MET A 385 6.35 52.46 -0.25
C MET A 385 6.54 52.89 1.20
N SER A 386 5.65 52.49 2.11
CA SER A 386 5.81 52.73 3.54
C SER A 386 6.88 51.80 4.14
N PRO A 387 8.05 52.33 4.57
CA PRO A 387 9.22 51.51 4.94
C PRO A 387 9.10 50.84 6.32
N LEU A 388 8.03 51.12 7.06
CA LEU A 388 7.71 50.50 8.35
C LEU A 388 6.53 49.52 8.28
N ALA A 389 5.85 49.43 7.13
CA ALA A 389 4.64 48.64 6.95
C ALA A 389 4.71 47.67 5.76
N SER A 390 5.77 47.69 4.95
CA SER A 390 5.90 46.81 3.77
C SER A 390 7.00 45.76 4.02
N PRO A 391 6.67 44.47 4.21
CA PRO A 391 7.68 43.43 4.46
C PRO A 391 8.45 43.09 3.18
N SER A 392 9.74 42.78 3.30
CA SER A 392 10.62 42.39 2.17
C SER A 392 10.70 40.88 1.96
N THR A 393 10.15 40.09 2.86
CA THR A 393 10.17 38.62 2.85
C THR A 393 8.90 38.08 3.52
N LEU A 394 8.38 36.96 3.03
CA LEU A 394 7.24 36.25 3.61
C LEU A 394 7.47 34.74 3.55
N PHE A 395 7.08 34.03 4.59
CA PHE A 395 7.06 32.56 4.61
C PHE A 395 5.65 32.09 4.28
N LEU A 396 5.51 31.16 3.34
CA LEU A 396 4.23 30.64 2.86
C LEU A 396 4.20 29.12 2.95
N GLU A 397 3.48 28.60 3.95
CA GLU A 397 3.17 27.18 4.07
C GLU A 397 2.19 26.75 2.97
N ARG A 398 2.37 25.52 2.48
CA ARG A 398 1.60 24.97 1.36
C ARG A 398 0.11 24.81 1.72
N GLY A 399 -0.77 25.43 0.95
CA GLY A 399 -2.22 25.40 1.16
C GLY A 399 -2.71 26.24 2.34
N VAL A 400 -1.85 27.03 2.98
CA VAL A 400 -2.22 27.86 4.15
C VAL A 400 -2.48 29.31 3.72
N ALA A 401 -3.73 29.74 3.93
CA ALA A 401 -4.16 31.12 3.72
C ALA A 401 -3.40 32.07 4.67
N THR A 402 -2.48 32.85 4.12
CA THR A 402 -1.54 33.69 4.88
C THR A 402 -1.84 35.18 4.64
N PRO A 403 -2.12 35.98 5.69
CA PRO A 403 -2.40 37.41 5.51
C PRO A 403 -1.12 38.18 5.14
N PHE A 404 -1.21 38.98 4.07
CA PHE A 404 -0.15 39.83 3.57
C PHE A 404 -0.63 41.29 3.53
N SER A 405 0.12 42.18 4.18
CA SER A 405 -0.21 43.60 4.29
C SER A 405 0.98 44.49 3.93
N PHE A 406 0.73 45.55 3.16
CA PHE A 406 1.69 46.60 2.84
C PHE A 406 1.01 47.92 2.50
N SER A 407 1.72 49.05 2.59
CA SER A 407 1.14 50.38 2.32
C SER A 407 1.96 51.22 1.33
N VAL A 408 1.25 51.99 0.49
CA VAL A 408 1.82 52.96 -0.48
C VAL A 408 1.24 54.35 -0.18
N SER A 409 2.09 55.38 -0.25
CA SER A 409 1.71 56.78 0.01
C SER A 409 1.92 57.66 -1.21
N SER A 410 0.97 58.56 -1.52
CA SER A 410 1.19 59.62 -2.51
C SER A 410 2.04 60.75 -1.93
N VAL A 411 3.15 61.08 -2.58
CA VAL A 411 4.08 62.16 -2.16
C VAL A 411 4.04 63.41 -3.06
N ALA A 412 3.44 63.31 -4.25
CA ALA A 412 3.22 64.46 -5.13
C ALA A 412 2.54 65.64 -4.40
N THR A 413 3.09 66.85 -4.55
CA THR A 413 2.63 68.03 -3.80
C THR A 413 1.49 68.80 -4.46
N GLN A 414 1.38 68.73 -5.78
CA GLN A 414 0.29 69.31 -6.59
C GLN A 414 -0.07 68.34 -7.73
N PRO A 415 -0.54 67.11 -7.41
CA PRO A 415 -0.79 66.09 -8.43
C PRO A 415 -1.94 66.52 -9.36
N PRO A 416 -1.78 66.45 -10.70
CA PRO A 416 -2.90 66.62 -11.62
C PRO A 416 -3.83 65.41 -11.55
N LEU A 417 -5.12 65.58 -11.90
CA LEU A 417 -6.10 64.48 -11.88
C LEU A 417 -5.72 63.33 -12.83
N THR A 418 -4.96 63.60 -13.88
CA THR A 418 -4.46 62.60 -14.83
C THR A 418 -3.17 61.90 -14.40
N LEU A 419 -2.73 62.07 -13.14
CA LEU A 419 -1.53 61.40 -12.62
C LEU A 419 -1.86 59.94 -12.28
N ALA A 420 -1.10 59.02 -12.88
CA ALA A 420 -1.23 57.59 -12.67
C ALA A 420 0.14 56.89 -12.63
N ALA A 421 0.19 55.78 -11.90
CA ALA A 421 1.33 54.89 -11.76
C ALA A 421 0.85 53.43 -11.77
N ASN A 422 1.73 52.49 -12.10
CA ASN A 422 1.48 51.07 -11.92
C ASN A 422 2.34 50.57 -10.75
N LEU A 423 1.70 49.98 -9.74
CA LEU A 423 2.37 49.16 -8.74
C LEU A 423 2.49 47.74 -9.29
N ILE A 424 3.68 47.17 -9.19
CA ILE A 424 3.95 45.73 -9.38
C ILE A 424 4.54 45.21 -8.07
N VAL A 425 3.99 44.12 -7.55
CA VAL A 425 4.53 43.39 -6.39
C VAL A 425 4.93 41.99 -6.84
N THR A 426 6.22 41.72 -6.85
CA THR A 426 6.82 40.45 -7.27
C THR A 426 7.17 39.60 -6.06
N LEU A 427 6.73 38.34 -6.06
CA LEU A 427 7.07 37.31 -5.08
C LEU A 427 8.02 36.30 -5.74
N ASP A 428 9.29 36.32 -5.34
CA ASP A 428 10.35 35.44 -5.87
C ASP A 428 10.87 34.50 -4.75
N PRO A 429 10.89 33.16 -4.95
CA PRO A 429 11.48 32.22 -3.99
C PRO A 429 12.94 32.57 -3.61
N ILE A 430 13.27 32.50 -2.31
CA ILE A 430 14.65 32.71 -1.83
C ILE A 430 15.55 31.52 -2.20
N GLU A 431 14.98 30.31 -2.25
CA GLU A 431 15.68 29.10 -2.68
C GLU A 431 15.76 29.00 -4.20
N VAL A 432 16.96 29.15 -4.76
CA VAL A 432 17.27 29.07 -6.22
C VAL A 432 16.91 27.72 -6.86
N ALA A 433 16.57 26.69 -6.08
CA ALA A 433 16.08 25.41 -6.57
C ALA A 433 14.56 25.38 -6.83
N VAL A 434 13.80 26.29 -6.22
CA VAL A 434 12.35 26.42 -6.39
C VAL A 434 12.08 27.22 -7.66
N GLN A 435 11.25 26.66 -8.55
CA GLN A 435 10.85 27.32 -9.78
C GLN A 435 9.52 28.06 -9.61
N GLY A 436 9.27 29.04 -10.48
CA GLY A 436 8.08 29.90 -10.43
C GLY A 436 8.29 31.19 -9.62
N SER A 437 7.49 32.20 -9.95
CA SER A 437 7.34 33.46 -9.24
C SER A 437 5.95 34.04 -9.57
N ALA A 438 5.51 35.05 -8.82
CA ALA A 438 4.24 35.72 -9.10
C ALA A 438 4.41 37.24 -9.13
N GLU A 439 3.62 37.90 -9.97
CA GLU A 439 3.55 39.35 -10.06
C GLU A 439 2.10 39.82 -9.98
N TYR A 440 1.81 40.68 -9.01
CA TYR A 440 0.49 41.28 -8.83
C TYR A 440 0.53 42.78 -9.13
N TYR A 441 -0.51 43.25 -9.82
CA TYR A 441 -0.54 44.56 -10.47
C TYR A 441 -1.70 45.40 -9.89
N THR A 442 -1.43 46.68 -9.58
CA THR A 442 -2.48 47.65 -9.22
C THR A 442 -2.21 48.99 -9.88
N ASP A 443 -3.21 49.54 -10.57
CA ASP A 443 -3.17 50.88 -11.15
C ASP A 443 -3.45 51.94 -10.07
N LEU A 444 -2.43 52.72 -9.72
CA LEU A 444 -2.54 53.85 -8.80
C LEU A 444 -2.96 55.09 -9.58
N ARG A 445 -4.03 55.78 -9.16
CA ARG A 445 -4.50 57.00 -9.84
C ARG A 445 -4.97 58.07 -8.86
N MET A 446 -5.02 59.32 -9.31
CA MET A 446 -5.62 60.42 -8.55
C MET A 446 -7.13 60.45 -8.74
N ASN A 447 -7.87 60.55 -7.63
CA ASN A 447 -9.32 60.73 -7.65
C ASN A 447 -9.75 61.78 -6.60
N ARG A 448 -10.83 62.49 -6.90
CA ARG A 448 -11.45 63.54 -6.07
C ARG A 448 -12.36 62.96 -5.00
N PHE A 449 -12.96 61.79 -5.24
CA PHE A 449 -14.00 61.20 -4.40
C PHE A 449 -14.01 59.68 -4.54
N PHE A 450 -13.80 58.96 -3.44
CA PHE A 450 -13.77 57.48 -3.36
C PHE A 450 -13.82 57.01 -1.91
N GLU A 451 -14.19 55.74 -1.68
CA GLU A 451 -14.19 55.11 -0.36
C GLU A 451 -12.77 54.69 0.11
N LEU A 452 -12.48 54.95 1.39
CA LEU A 452 -11.22 54.55 2.01
C LEU A 452 -11.26 53.11 2.54
N GLY A 453 -12.44 52.53 2.70
CA GLY A 453 -12.71 51.21 3.29
C GLY A 453 -13.92 51.30 4.23
N ASP A 454 -14.57 50.15 4.45
CA ASP A 454 -15.87 50.04 5.10
C ASP A 454 -15.91 50.71 6.49
N THR A 455 -16.96 51.50 6.73
CA THR A 455 -17.11 52.30 7.95
C THR A 455 -17.89 51.53 9.02
N SER A 456 -17.17 51.05 10.04
CA SER A 456 -17.76 50.32 11.18
C SER A 456 -18.50 51.25 12.16
N VAL A 457 -19.82 51.29 12.06
CA VAL A 457 -20.74 52.10 12.88
C VAL A 457 -20.93 51.44 14.25
N ASN A 458 -20.49 52.11 15.32
CA ASN A 458 -20.58 51.58 16.69
C ASN A 458 -21.79 52.17 17.42
N PRO A 459 -22.86 51.41 17.75
CA PRO A 459 -24.07 51.95 18.39
C PRO A 459 -23.76 52.78 19.65
N PRO A 460 -24.12 54.09 19.69
CA PRO A 460 -23.76 54.96 20.80
C PRO A 460 -24.63 54.71 22.04
N SER A 461 -24.04 54.87 23.22
CA SER A 461 -24.69 54.54 24.51
C SER A 461 -25.78 55.51 24.97
N ASP A 462 -25.96 56.64 24.27
CA ASP A 462 -27.08 57.57 24.42
C ASP A 462 -28.16 57.41 23.34
N ASN A 463 -28.01 56.46 22.42
CA ASN A 463 -28.89 56.21 21.27
C ASN A 463 -29.05 57.43 20.34
N GLY A 464 -28.00 58.26 20.19
CA GLY A 464 -27.99 59.45 19.34
C GLY A 464 -27.36 59.26 17.96
N GLU A 465 -27.40 60.34 17.16
CA GLU A 465 -26.75 60.43 15.85
C GLU A 465 -25.21 60.44 15.96
N GLN A 466 -24.53 59.81 15.01
CA GLN A 466 -23.06 59.86 14.85
C GLN A 466 -22.66 60.63 13.59
N ILE A 467 -21.42 61.14 13.54
CA ILE A 467 -20.89 61.88 12.39
C ILE A 467 -19.67 61.15 11.84
N PHE A 468 -19.75 60.73 10.58
CA PHE A 468 -18.69 60.06 9.85
C PHE A 468 -18.12 60.97 8.74
N PRO A 469 -16.79 61.10 8.60
CA PRO A 469 -16.17 62.00 7.63
C PRO A 469 -15.94 61.33 6.28
N ILE A 470 -16.71 61.71 5.25
CA ILE A 470 -16.42 61.31 3.86
C ILE A 470 -15.40 62.31 3.28
N VAL A 471 -14.17 61.85 3.09
CA VAL A 471 -13.06 62.66 2.57
C VAL A 471 -13.24 62.89 1.07
N TYR A 472 -12.93 64.10 0.62
CA TYR A 472 -12.86 64.43 -0.80
C TYR A 472 -11.83 65.54 -1.04
N SER A 473 -11.33 65.67 -2.27
CA SER A 473 -10.35 66.70 -2.62
C SER A 473 -10.63 67.36 -3.95
N HIS A 474 -10.49 68.69 -4.01
CA HIS A 474 -10.53 69.40 -5.28
C HIS A 474 -9.20 69.23 -6.01
N ILE A 475 -9.17 68.40 -7.05
CA ILE A 475 -8.01 68.24 -7.93
C ILE A 475 -8.34 68.95 -9.26
N PRO A 476 -7.73 70.10 -9.59
CA PRO A 476 -8.06 70.85 -10.80
C PRO A 476 -7.68 70.11 -12.09
N THR A 477 -8.51 70.22 -13.14
CA THR A 477 -8.10 69.91 -14.53
C THR A 477 -7.64 71.15 -15.32
N GLY A 478 -7.93 72.34 -14.79
CA GLY A 478 -7.69 73.64 -15.40
C GLY A 478 -7.11 74.65 -14.41
N PRO A 479 -7.62 75.89 -14.34
CA PRO A 479 -7.13 76.89 -13.39
C PRO A 479 -7.27 76.44 -11.93
N GLU A 480 -6.25 76.72 -11.10
CA GLU A 480 -6.18 76.43 -9.66
C GLU A 480 -7.09 77.37 -8.81
N ASN A 481 -8.36 77.48 -9.21
CA ASN A 481 -9.38 78.22 -8.47
C ASN A 481 -9.95 77.38 -7.33
N SER A 482 -10.68 78.03 -6.42
CA SER A 482 -11.48 77.32 -5.42
C SER A 482 -12.93 77.20 -5.86
N VAL A 483 -13.55 76.04 -5.63
CA VAL A 483 -14.86 75.66 -6.18
C VAL A 483 -15.76 75.05 -5.10
N ALA A 484 -17.07 75.21 -5.25
CA ALA A 484 -18.08 74.49 -4.48
C ALA A 484 -18.61 73.33 -5.33
N TYR A 485 -18.45 72.10 -4.86
CA TYR A 485 -19.02 70.90 -5.49
C TYR A 485 -20.49 70.71 -5.06
N GLU A 486 -21.25 69.94 -5.83
CA GLU A 486 -22.55 69.42 -5.38
C GLU A 486 -22.46 67.90 -5.17
N VAL A 487 -23.06 67.38 -4.09
CA VAL A 487 -23.13 65.93 -3.81
C VAL A 487 -24.59 65.43 -3.91
N GLU A 488 -24.78 64.21 -4.38
CA GLU A 488 -26.08 63.57 -4.59
C GLU A 488 -26.05 62.10 -4.15
N LEU A 489 -27.03 61.65 -3.36
CA LEU A 489 -27.27 60.22 -3.17
C LEU A 489 -27.97 59.66 -4.41
N CYS A 490 -27.34 58.68 -5.06
CA CYS A 490 -27.81 58.12 -6.32
C CYS A 490 -28.23 56.65 -6.26
N ARG A 491 -27.86 55.92 -5.20
CA ARG A 491 -28.42 54.62 -4.83
C ARG A 491 -28.18 54.41 -3.34
N ALA A 492 -29.12 53.77 -2.66
CA ALA A 492 -28.91 53.25 -1.31
C ALA A 492 -29.41 51.80 -1.27
N GLU A 493 -28.55 50.88 -0.84
CA GLU A 493 -28.89 49.46 -0.71
C GLU A 493 -28.56 48.99 0.71
N ARG A 494 -29.36 48.08 1.25
CA ARG A 494 -29.17 47.57 2.63
C ARG A 494 -28.43 46.24 2.57
N LEU A 495 -27.42 46.07 3.42
CA LEU A 495 -26.58 44.87 3.45
C LEU A 495 -27.37 43.59 3.81
N ILE A 496 -28.45 43.71 4.57
CA ILE A 496 -29.32 42.57 4.94
C ILE A 496 -30.81 42.82 4.62
N ASP A 497 -31.52 41.77 4.23
CA ASP A 497 -32.99 41.76 4.13
C ASP A 497 -33.61 41.35 5.48
N VAL A 498 -33.92 42.35 6.30
CA VAL A 498 -34.52 42.17 7.64
C VAL A 498 -35.90 41.49 7.59
N ASP A 499 -36.68 41.71 6.52
CA ASP A 499 -38.01 41.13 6.39
C ASP A 499 -37.92 39.66 5.92
N ALA A 500 -36.91 39.28 5.13
CA ALA A 500 -36.60 37.89 4.81
C ALA A 500 -36.11 37.09 6.03
N LEU A 501 -35.42 37.74 6.97
CA LEU A 501 -35.07 37.15 8.29
C LEU A 501 -36.27 37.01 9.24
N GLY A 502 -37.48 37.45 8.83
CA GLY A 502 -38.71 37.32 9.63
C GLY A 502 -38.84 38.32 10.78
N GLU A 503 -37.92 39.28 10.89
CA GLU A 503 -38.07 40.45 11.74
C GLU A 503 -38.91 41.53 11.06
N ASN A 504 -39.08 42.68 11.71
CA ASN A 504 -39.80 43.82 11.13
C ASN A 504 -38.81 44.97 10.88
N ALA A 505 -38.53 45.26 9.61
CA ALA A 505 -37.63 46.35 9.20
C ALA A 505 -37.93 47.71 9.86
N SER A 506 -39.19 47.98 10.24
CA SER A 506 -39.58 49.23 10.92
C SER A 506 -39.02 49.39 12.35
N LYS A 507 -38.39 48.36 12.93
CA LYS A 507 -37.64 48.46 14.20
C LYS A 507 -36.15 48.73 13.98
N TYR A 508 -35.66 48.40 12.78
CA TYR A 508 -34.26 48.49 12.37
C TYR A 508 -34.11 49.70 11.43
N GLY A 509 -34.55 50.85 11.92
CA GLY A 509 -34.51 52.11 11.18
C GLY A 509 -33.08 52.65 11.12
N TRP A 510 -32.70 53.09 9.93
CA TRP A 510 -31.52 53.91 9.70
C TRP A 510 -31.97 55.26 9.13
N THR A 511 -31.30 56.35 9.49
CA THR A 511 -31.42 57.61 8.76
C THR A 511 -30.05 58.20 8.47
N PHE A 512 -29.94 58.86 7.33
CA PHE A 512 -28.70 59.45 6.84
C PHE A 512 -28.97 60.89 6.41
N ALA A 513 -28.08 61.81 6.76
CA ALA A 513 -28.13 63.21 6.34
C ALA A 513 -26.72 63.73 6.08
N ILE A 514 -26.56 64.70 5.19
CA ILE A 514 -25.29 65.42 5.04
C ILE A 514 -25.39 66.76 5.78
N ARG A 515 -24.48 67.00 6.73
CA ARG A 515 -24.39 68.26 7.48
C ARG A 515 -23.52 69.25 6.71
N VAL A 516 -24.08 70.42 6.41
CA VAL A 516 -23.37 71.57 5.82
C VAL A 516 -23.57 72.77 6.74
N ASP A 517 -22.47 73.37 7.19
CA ASP A 517 -22.44 74.32 8.30
C ASP A 517 -23.20 73.76 9.52
N ASP A 518 -24.25 74.45 9.99
CA ASP A 518 -25.13 74.01 11.10
C ASP A 518 -26.48 73.44 10.58
N THR A 519 -26.56 72.93 9.35
CA THR A 519 -27.82 72.43 8.73
C THR A 519 -27.68 71.03 8.17
N ASP A 520 -28.61 70.15 8.56
CA ASP A 520 -28.72 68.78 8.08
C ASP A 520 -29.64 68.66 6.86
N TYR A 521 -29.15 67.97 5.84
CA TYR A 521 -29.88 67.69 4.60
C TYR A 521 -30.15 66.17 4.52
N PRO A 522 -31.35 65.69 4.90
CA PRO A 522 -31.68 64.27 4.91
C PRO A 522 -31.58 63.64 3.52
N LEU A 523 -30.93 62.49 3.43
CA LEU A 523 -30.77 61.73 2.20
C LEU A 523 -32.02 60.88 1.93
N ASN A 524 -32.42 60.81 0.66
CA ASN A 524 -33.53 59.99 0.22
C ASN A 524 -33.08 58.53 0.04
N MET A 525 -33.36 57.66 1.02
CA MET A 525 -33.04 56.22 0.98
C MET A 525 -33.79 55.43 -0.12
N SER A 526 -34.62 56.08 -0.94
CA SER A 526 -35.20 55.53 -2.18
C SER A 526 -34.74 56.27 -3.43
N ALA A 527 -33.59 56.95 -3.39
CA ALA A 527 -32.97 57.57 -4.55
C ALA A 527 -32.42 56.52 -5.52
N TYR A 528 -32.67 56.72 -6.81
CA TYR A 528 -32.10 55.93 -7.89
C TYR A 528 -31.83 56.81 -9.10
N CYS A 529 -30.59 57.28 -9.27
CA CYS A 529 -30.23 58.17 -10.36
C CYS A 529 -30.22 57.43 -11.72
N PRO A 530 -30.66 58.07 -12.81
CA PRO A 530 -30.47 57.52 -14.14
C PRO A 530 -28.99 57.34 -14.49
N GLN A 531 -28.70 56.45 -15.45
CA GLN A 531 -27.35 56.34 -16.01
C GLN A 531 -26.95 57.66 -16.67
N GLY A 532 -25.83 58.24 -16.21
CA GLY A 532 -25.29 59.49 -16.75
C GLY A 532 -26.16 60.73 -16.51
N ALA A 533 -27.01 60.76 -15.46
CA ALA A 533 -27.76 61.96 -15.08
C ALA A 533 -28.06 62.04 -13.56
N SER A 534 -28.26 63.27 -13.08
CA SER A 534 -28.79 63.60 -11.74
C SER A 534 -30.33 63.42 -11.65
N LEU A 535 -30.85 63.26 -10.44
CA LEU A 535 -32.30 63.23 -10.16
C LEU A 535 -32.97 64.61 -10.25
N GLY A 536 -32.24 65.70 -9.99
CA GLY A 536 -32.77 67.07 -10.02
C GLY A 536 -32.02 68.04 -9.12
N PRO A 537 -32.36 69.34 -9.10
CA PRO A 537 -31.76 70.28 -8.17
C PRO A 537 -32.13 70.00 -6.71
N ASP A 538 -33.32 69.42 -6.46
CA ASP A 538 -33.84 69.18 -5.11
C ASP A 538 -33.19 67.96 -4.41
N SER A 539 -32.40 67.16 -5.14
CA SER A 539 -31.63 66.01 -4.62
C SER A 539 -30.15 66.30 -4.42
N ARG A 540 -29.66 67.47 -4.83
CA ARG A 540 -28.24 67.84 -4.77
C ARG A 540 -27.97 68.84 -3.65
N ILE A 541 -26.88 68.59 -2.93
CA ILE A 541 -26.47 69.36 -1.75
C ILE A 541 -25.18 70.09 -2.11
N THR A 542 -25.22 71.42 -2.17
CA THR A 542 -24.04 72.25 -2.44
C THR A 542 -23.10 72.25 -1.23
N LEU A 543 -21.86 71.82 -1.44
CA LEU A 543 -20.83 71.74 -0.42
C LEU A 543 -20.07 73.08 -0.25
N PRO A 544 -19.39 73.32 0.89
CA PRO A 544 -18.55 74.49 1.08
C PRO A 544 -17.42 74.61 0.05
N VAL A 545 -16.98 75.84 -0.23
CA VAL A 545 -15.93 76.13 -1.22
C VAL A 545 -14.57 75.53 -0.80
N ARG A 546 -14.05 74.59 -1.60
CA ARG A 546 -12.79 73.89 -1.38
C ARG A 546 -11.64 74.52 -2.17
N GLN A 547 -10.47 74.64 -1.55
CA GLN A 547 -9.22 75.03 -2.23
C GLN A 547 -8.55 73.80 -2.89
N PRO A 548 -7.76 73.99 -3.96
CA PRO A 548 -7.02 72.90 -4.61
C PRO A 548 -6.18 72.03 -3.65
N TRP A 549 -6.28 70.71 -3.83
CA TRP A 549 -5.63 69.64 -3.08
C TRP A 549 -5.83 69.65 -1.56
N VAL A 550 -6.88 70.31 -1.06
CA VAL A 550 -7.27 70.24 0.35
C VAL A 550 -8.07 68.95 0.60
N THR A 551 -7.71 68.23 1.64
CA THR A 551 -8.39 67.03 2.16
C THR A 551 -8.93 67.20 3.58
N THR A 552 -8.66 68.34 4.23
CA THR A 552 -9.30 68.71 5.50
C THR A 552 -10.80 69.00 5.30
N ASP A 553 -11.54 69.12 6.40
CA ASP A 553 -12.93 69.59 6.37
C ASP A 553 -13.83 68.69 5.49
N ALA A 554 -13.76 67.37 5.75
CA ALA A 554 -14.52 66.33 5.06
C ALA A 554 -16.04 66.57 5.08
N ILE A 555 -16.78 65.92 4.16
CA ILE A 555 -18.25 65.91 4.19
C ILE A 555 -18.68 65.19 5.47
N GLN A 556 -19.54 65.82 6.26
CA GLN A 556 -20.06 65.23 7.49
C GLN A 556 -21.34 64.45 7.16
N LEU A 557 -21.22 63.11 7.07
CA LEU A 557 -22.38 62.24 7.02
C LEU A 557 -22.88 62.00 8.45
N VAL A 558 -24.09 62.46 8.73
CA VAL A 558 -24.82 62.18 9.97
C VAL A 558 -25.55 60.86 9.78
N VAL A 559 -25.35 59.93 10.72
CA VAL A 559 -25.90 58.57 10.68
C VAL A 559 -26.65 58.32 11.99
N ASP A 560 -27.95 58.06 11.89
CA ASP A 560 -28.76 57.48 12.97
C ASP A 560 -28.95 55.99 12.66
N ALA A 561 -28.59 55.13 13.61
CA ALA A 561 -28.48 53.70 13.42
C ALA A 561 -29.45 52.92 14.35
N PRO A 562 -29.78 51.66 14.05
CA PRO A 562 -30.67 50.85 14.88
C PRO A 562 -30.20 50.76 16.32
N ASN A 563 -31.14 50.90 17.25
CA ASN A 563 -30.86 51.01 18.68
C ASN A 563 -31.19 49.71 19.45
N PRO A 564 -30.44 49.37 20.52
CA PRO A 564 -30.67 48.15 21.29
C PRO A 564 -32.11 48.07 21.85
N PRO A 565 -32.78 46.89 21.83
CA PRO A 565 -32.28 45.57 21.45
C PRO A 565 -32.55 45.19 19.97
N ASN A 566 -32.95 46.14 19.12
CA ASN A 566 -33.26 45.86 17.71
C ASN A 566 -32.02 46.15 16.85
N ILE A 567 -30.98 45.35 17.07
CA ILE A 567 -29.73 45.35 16.32
C ILE A 567 -29.48 43.93 15.82
N LEU A 568 -29.09 43.81 14.55
CA LEU A 568 -28.64 42.55 13.94
C LEU A 568 -27.16 42.70 13.56
N PRO A 569 -26.37 41.62 13.65
CA PRO A 569 -25.05 41.58 13.04
C PRO A 569 -25.19 41.72 11.52
N GLY A 570 -24.16 42.23 10.85
CA GLY A 570 -24.18 42.47 9.40
C GLY A 570 -25.08 43.62 8.91
N ASP A 571 -25.95 44.20 9.74
CA ASP A 571 -26.85 45.27 9.29
C ASP A 571 -26.10 46.56 8.93
N GLY A 572 -26.49 47.19 7.83
CA GLY A 572 -25.77 48.32 7.25
C GLY A 572 -26.32 48.75 5.90
N TRP A 573 -25.67 49.76 5.30
CA TRP A 573 -26.04 50.33 4.00
C TRP A 573 -24.85 50.68 3.11
N ASP A 574 -25.01 50.38 1.83
CA ASP A 574 -24.19 50.86 0.71
C ASP A 574 -24.80 52.15 0.16
N LEU A 575 -24.05 53.25 0.21
CA LEU A 575 -24.49 54.55 -0.29
C LEU A 575 -23.70 54.94 -1.54
N THR A 576 -24.26 54.76 -2.74
CA THR A 576 -23.64 55.26 -3.96
C THR A 576 -23.85 56.78 -4.05
N LEU A 577 -22.79 57.53 -3.75
CA LEU A 577 -22.78 58.99 -3.78
C LEU A 577 -22.10 59.49 -5.06
N ARG A 578 -22.63 60.57 -5.65
CA ARG A 578 -21.99 61.29 -6.76
C ARG A 578 -21.53 62.67 -6.33
N LEU A 579 -20.33 63.04 -6.76
CA LEU A 579 -19.74 64.36 -6.60
C LEU A 579 -19.66 65.05 -7.98
N TYR A 580 -20.23 66.25 -8.08
CA TYR A 580 -20.28 67.05 -9.31
C TYR A 580 -19.43 68.32 -9.18
N HIS A 581 -18.38 68.44 -10.00
CA HIS A 581 -17.63 69.69 -10.15
C HIS A 581 -18.50 70.75 -10.87
N PRO A 582 -18.57 72.01 -10.39
CA PRO A 582 -19.56 72.98 -10.87
C PRO A 582 -19.39 73.35 -12.35
N ASP A 583 -18.15 73.46 -12.83
CA ASP A 583 -17.84 73.85 -14.22
C ASP A 583 -17.58 72.66 -15.17
N GLU A 584 -17.44 71.43 -14.66
CA GLU A 584 -16.99 70.27 -15.46
C GLU A 584 -18.10 69.20 -15.65
N ASN A 585 -19.19 69.24 -14.88
CA ASN A 585 -20.24 68.19 -14.86
C ASN A 585 -21.05 67.99 -16.16
N ALA A 586 -20.80 68.80 -17.20
CA ALA A 586 -21.45 68.76 -18.52
C ALA A 586 -23.00 68.81 -18.53
N GLY A 587 -23.63 69.30 -17.45
CA GLY A 587 -25.08 69.23 -17.25
C GLY A 587 -25.51 68.05 -16.37
N TYR A 588 -24.69 67.71 -15.37
CA TYR A 588 -24.83 66.57 -14.46
C TYR A 588 -24.77 65.18 -15.13
N SER A 589 -24.00 65.07 -16.23
CA SER A 589 -23.68 63.79 -16.89
C SER A 589 -22.21 63.36 -16.75
N VAL A 590 -21.39 64.19 -16.11
CA VAL A 590 -20.01 63.89 -15.69
C VAL A 590 -19.92 64.16 -14.18
N PHE A 591 -19.31 63.22 -13.47
CA PHE A 591 -19.20 63.19 -12.01
C PHE A 591 -18.04 62.26 -11.61
N GLU A 592 -17.59 62.39 -10.37
CA GLU A 592 -16.86 61.34 -9.68
C GLU A 592 -17.87 60.60 -8.77
N ASP A 593 -17.96 59.27 -8.83
CA ASP A 593 -18.86 58.50 -7.97
C ASP A 593 -18.23 57.21 -7.43
N ASP A 594 -18.68 56.82 -6.24
CA ASP A 594 -18.27 55.60 -5.55
C ASP A 594 -19.36 55.13 -4.58
N VAL A 595 -19.23 53.89 -4.08
CA VAL A 595 -20.04 53.35 -2.99
C VAL A 595 -19.37 53.68 -1.66
N PHE A 596 -20.17 54.00 -0.64
CA PHE A 596 -19.70 54.18 0.73
C PHE A 596 -20.45 53.24 1.68
N THR A 597 -19.72 52.38 2.37
CA THR A 597 -20.23 51.21 3.08
C THR A 597 -20.31 51.48 4.58
N PHE A 598 -21.50 51.40 5.17
CA PHE A 598 -21.73 51.67 6.60
C PHE A 598 -22.37 50.47 7.30
N GLN A 599 -21.58 49.68 8.04
CA GLN A 599 -22.00 48.43 8.68
C GLN A 599 -21.91 48.54 10.21
N LEU A 600 -22.83 47.93 10.95
CA LEU A 600 -22.76 47.92 12.41
C LEU A 600 -21.58 47.08 12.91
N ALA A 601 -20.78 47.66 13.82
CA ALA A 601 -19.67 47.02 14.51
C ALA A 601 -20.16 46.10 15.65
N VAL A 602 -20.97 45.10 15.29
CA VAL A 602 -21.71 44.25 16.24
C VAL A 602 -21.79 42.80 15.74
N PHE A 603 -21.72 41.86 16.68
CA PHE A 603 -21.76 40.41 16.43
C PHE A 603 -22.77 39.74 17.37
N ALA A 604 -23.23 38.54 17.04
CA ALA A 604 -24.02 37.70 17.94
C ALA A 604 -23.29 36.37 18.14
N ASP A 605 -23.31 35.84 19.37
CA ASP A 605 -22.48 34.71 19.79
C ASP A 605 -23.21 33.87 20.86
N PRO A 606 -24.10 32.94 20.48
CA PRO A 606 -24.95 32.18 21.40
C PRO A 606 -24.21 31.03 22.12
N ALA A 607 -23.26 31.30 23.00
CA ALA A 607 -22.51 30.26 23.72
C ALA A 607 -23.34 29.33 24.64
N ILE A 608 -22.97 28.04 24.66
CA ILE A 608 -23.42 27.08 25.69
C ILE A 608 -22.65 27.35 26.99
N VAL A 609 -23.25 28.11 27.92
CA VAL A 609 -22.58 28.54 29.16
C VAL A 609 -22.77 27.60 30.35
N ALA A 610 -23.76 26.71 30.29
CA ALA A 610 -23.95 25.62 31.25
C ALA A 610 -24.87 24.54 30.68
N GLN A 611 -24.70 23.30 31.13
CA GLN A 611 -25.67 22.23 30.90
C GLN A 611 -25.65 21.21 32.05
N GLY A 612 -26.72 20.44 32.18
CA GLY A 612 -26.83 19.36 33.15
C GLY A 612 -28.26 18.94 33.46
N PRO A 613 -28.46 17.82 34.20
CA PRO A 613 -29.74 17.47 34.77
C PRO A 613 -30.15 18.48 35.83
N ALA A 614 -31.46 18.73 35.96
CA ALA A 614 -32.01 19.70 36.92
C ALA A 614 -31.69 19.35 38.40
N ASP A 615 -31.32 18.10 38.68
CA ASP A 615 -30.74 17.65 39.95
C ASP A 615 -29.68 16.56 39.67
N PRO A 616 -28.37 16.90 39.68
CA PRO A 616 -27.28 15.95 39.48
C PRO A 616 -27.12 14.92 40.61
N ASP A 617 -27.71 15.15 41.79
CA ASP A 617 -27.74 14.16 42.86
C ASP A 617 -28.86 13.12 42.66
N ALA A 618 -29.85 13.42 41.81
CA ALA A 618 -31.01 12.57 41.50
C ALA A 618 -31.07 12.02 40.07
N PHE A 619 -29.93 11.98 39.33
CA PHE A 619 -29.84 11.41 37.99
C PHE A 619 -29.81 9.86 38.01
N PHE A 620 -30.95 9.26 38.36
CA PHE A 620 -31.08 7.81 38.55
C PHE A 620 -31.39 7.03 37.27
N GLU A 621 -30.89 5.80 37.19
CA GLU A 621 -31.18 4.86 36.11
C GLU A 621 -32.69 4.56 35.98
N GLY A 622 -33.18 4.49 34.73
CA GLY A 622 -34.57 4.15 34.41
C GLY A 622 -35.63 5.17 34.85
N GLN A 623 -35.24 6.32 35.42
CA GLN A 623 -36.15 7.36 35.89
C GLN A 623 -36.27 8.51 34.87
N ASP A 624 -37.48 9.04 34.70
CA ASP A 624 -37.72 10.25 33.92
C ASP A 624 -37.29 11.49 34.72
N THR A 625 -36.46 12.33 34.11
CA THR A 625 -35.89 13.56 34.70
C THR A 625 -35.68 14.61 33.61
N THR A 626 -35.38 15.85 33.97
CA THR A 626 -35.18 16.95 33.02
C THR A 626 -33.69 17.26 32.85
N TYR A 627 -33.20 17.24 31.61
CA TYR A 627 -31.91 17.80 31.21
C TYR A 627 -32.10 19.25 30.76
N SER A 628 -31.10 20.09 31.00
CA SER A 628 -31.12 21.51 30.68
C SER A 628 -29.82 21.97 30.04
N VAL A 629 -29.92 22.90 29.09
CA VAL A 629 -28.79 23.58 28.43
C VAL A 629 -29.10 25.08 28.45
N THR A 630 -28.25 25.83 29.13
CA THR A 630 -28.32 27.29 29.21
C THR A 630 -27.44 27.89 28.13
N VAL A 631 -28.06 28.62 27.22
CA VAL A 631 -27.40 29.36 26.13
C VAL A 631 -27.42 30.84 26.48
N ARG A 632 -26.28 31.53 26.36
CA ARG A 632 -26.16 32.99 26.50
C ARG A 632 -25.67 33.58 25.19
N ASN A 633 -26.32 34.63 24.70
CA ASN A 633 -25.70 35.45 23.66
C ASN A 633 -24.64 36.36 24.30
N GLU A 634 -23.36 36.02 24.17
CA GLU A 634 -22.21 36.80 24.67
C GLU A 634 -22.01 38.09 23.84
N GLY A 635 -22.51 38.09 22.60
CA GLY A 635 -22.38 39.18 21.63
C GLY A 635 -23.22 40.43 21.90
N THR A 636 -23.01 41.45 21.06
CA THR A 636 -23.62 42.79 21.17
C THR A 636 -24.87 42.99 20.32
N ALA A 637 -25.16 42.08 19.39
CA ALA A 637 -26.36 42.04 18.56
C ALA A 637 -27.35 40.94 19.00
N LYS A 638 -28.48 40.82 18.30
CA LYS A 638 -29.47 39.74 18.50
C LYS A 638 -29.18 38.55 17.58
N ALA A 639 -29.14 37.33 18.13
CA ALA A 639 -29.21 36.09 17.36
C ALA A 639 -30.68 35.69 17.08
N LEU A 640 -30.96 35.17 15.90
CA LEU A 640 -32.30 34.75 15.46
C LEU A 640 -32.45 33.24 15.39
N GLY A 641 -33.63 32.74 15.77
CA GLY A 641 -34.04 31.35 15.57
C GLY A 641 -33.13 30.31 16.21
N VAL A 642 -32.60 30.58 17.42
CA VAL A 642 -31.67 29.70 18.14
C VAL A 642 -32.40 28.43 18.60
N SER A 643 -31.86 27.26 18.29
CA SER A 643 -32.30 25.96 18.81
C SER A 643 -31.13 25.11 19.24
N ALA A 644 -31.23 24.49 20.41
CA ALA A 644 -30.32 23.45 20.85
C ALA A 644 -30.83 22.05 20.48
N SER A 645 -29.92 21.19 20.03
CA SER A 645 -30.08 19.72 20.06
C SER A 645 -29.21 19.11 21.15
N LEU A 646 -29.44 17.83 21.43
CA LEU A 646 -28.77 17.04 22.46
C LEU A 646 -28.62 15.62 21.94
N ASP A 647 -27.45 15.01 22.13
CA ASP A 647 -27.19 13.59 21.93
C ASP A 647 -26.47 13.02 23.16
N CYS A 648 -26.88 11.84 23.63
CA CYS A 648 -26.26 11.12 24.75
C CYS A 648 -25.94 9.66 24.38
N GLY A 649 -26.07 9.31 23.09
CA GLY A 649 -26.04 7.94 22.57
C GLY A 649 -27.03 7.01 23.27
N ASP A 650 -26.72 5.71 23.28
CA ASP A 650 -27.53 4.67 23.94
C ASP A 650 -27.63 4.80 25.48
N ASN A 651 -26.92 5.77 26.09
CA ASN A 651 -26.81 5.88 27.55
C ASN A 651 -27.97 6.64 28.20
N VAL A 652 -28.62 7.55 27.47
CA VAL A 652 -29.75 8.35 27.97
C VAL A 652 -30.76 8.53 26.84
N THR A 653 -31.97 8.00 27.02
CA THR A 653 -33.05 8.17 26.03
C THR A 653 -33.67 9.55 26.16
N ILE A 654 -33.68 10.32 25.07
CA ILE A 654 -34.35 11.62 24.98
C ILE A 654 -35.85 11.37 24.70
N LEU A 655 -36.73 11.99 25.49
CA LEU A 655 -38.19 11.78 25.46
C LEU A 655 -38.95 12.96 24.85
N THR A 656 -38.43 14.18 25.01
CA THR A 656 -38.96 15.41 24.41
C THR A 656 -37.84 16.27 23.84
N THR A 657 -38.17 17.17 22.91
CA THR A 657 -37.24 18.11 22.28
C THR A 657 -37.81 19.52 22.42
N PRO A 658 -37.03 20.52 22.87
CA PRO A 658 -37.49 21.89 22.98
C PRO A 658 -37.71 22.52 21.60
N GLY A 659 -38.52 23.59 21.57
CA GLY A 659 -38.75 24.37 20.37
C GLY A 659 -37.69 25.45 20.14
N ILE A 660 -37.63 25.95 18.90
CA ILE A 660 -36.76 27.07 18.51
C ILE A 660 -37.10 28.33 19.33
N HIS A 661 -36.08 28.98 19.89
CA HIS A 661 -36.19 30.29 20.50
C HIS A 661 -36.09 31.38 19.42
N PRO A 662 -37.09 32.26 19.26
CA PRO A 662 -37.19 33.10 18.07
C PRO A 662 -36.11 34.19 17.97
N ALA A 663 -35.66 34.75 19.11
CA ALA A 663 -34.70 35.85 19.15
C ALA A 663 -34.00 35.94 20.51
N LEU A 664 -32.69 35.71 20.56
CA LEU A 664 -31.87 35.85 21.76
C LEU A 664 -31.10 37.18 21.70
N ASN A 665 -31.53 38.17 22.48
CA ASN A 665 -30.90 39.50 22.50
C ASN A 665 -29.49 39.44 23.12
N ALA A 666 -28.64 40.44 22.84
CA ALA A 666 -27.34 40.63 23.47
C ALA A 666 -27.38 40.47 25.00
N THR A 667 -26.44 39.72 25.57
CA THR A 667 -26.32 39.34 27.00
C THR A 667 -27.50 38.55 27.59
N MET A 668 -28.48 38.12 26.77
CA MET A 668 -29.65 37.38 27.25
C MET A 668 -29.37 35.88 27.33
N GLU A 669 -29.85 35.25 28.40
CA GLU A 669 -29.80 33.80 28.62
C GLU A 669 -31.17 33.15 28.31
N HIS A 670 -31.13 31.95 27.70
CA HIS A 670 -32.28 31.07 27.56
C HIS A 670 -31.92 29.63 27.94
N VAL A 671 -32.85 28.93 28.58
CA VAL A 671 -32.66 27.54 29.01
C VAL A 671 -33.52 26.63 28.15
N PHE A 672 -32.88 25.84 27.30
CA PHE A 672 -33.50 24.72 26.59
C PHE A 672 -33.63 23.53 27.55
N THR A 673 -34.72 22.77 27.45
CA THR A 673 -35.02 21.65 28.36
C THR A 673 -35.55 20.44 27.61
N TRP A 674 -35.04 19.26 27.98
CA TRP A 674 -35.45 17.95 27.46
C TRP A 674 -35.90 17.09 28.63
N ASP A 675 -36.99 16.36 28.47
CA ASP A 675 -37.27 15.21 29.34
C ASP A 675 -36.41 14.04 28.86
N VAL A 676 -35.69 13.40 29.77
CA VAL A 676 -34.71 12.34 29.48
C VAL A 676 -34.86 11.18 30.47
N ARG A 677 -34.45 9.98 30.04
CA ARG A 677 -34.40 8.77 30.87
C ARG A 677 -33.03 8.10 30.74
N PRO A 678 -32.18 8.11 31.80
CA PRO A 678 -30.94 7.36 31.80
C PRO A 678 -31.18 5.86 31.65
N ALA A 679 -30.32 5.18 30.89
CA ALA A 679 -30.38 3.73 30.73
C ALA A 679 -30.09 3.00 32.05
N THR A 680 -30.62 1.78 32.19
CA THR A 680 -30.26 0.84 33.26
C THR A 680 -28.77 0.48 33.18
N ILE A 681 -28.04 0.59 34.28
CA ILE A 681 -26.63 0.18 34.34
C ILE A 681 -26.52 -1.33 34.62
N ASN A 682 -25.31 -1.87 34.65
CA ASN A 682 -25.12 -3.28 34.97
C ASN A 682 -25.33 -3.50 36.47
N TRP A 683 -25.89 -4.64 36.86
CA TRP A 683 -26.22 -4.93 38.27
C TRP A 683 -25.02 -5.05 39.22
N TRP A 684 -23.79 -5.04 38.69
CA TRP A 684 -22.55 -5.04 39.47
C TRP A 684 -21.87 -3.67 39.58
N ASP A 685 -22.36 -2.67 38.84
CA ASP A 685 -21.89 -1.29 38.85
C ASP A 685 -22.82 -0.43 39.75
N VAL A 686 -22.28 0.59 40.42
CA VAL A 686 -23.06 1.46 41.35
C VAL A 686 -23.40 2.80 40.70
N ASN A 687 -22.56 3.26 39.78
CA ASN A 687 -22.74 4.46 38.97
C ASN A 687 -22.04 4.30 37.61
N LYS A 688 -22.44 5.11 36.63
CA LYS A 688 -21.84 5.15 35.28
C LYS A 688 -21.70 6.60 34.83
N VAL A 689 -20.51 6.97 34.36
CA VAL A 689 -20.30 8.27 33.68
C VAL A 689 -20.82 8.17 32.25
N VAL A 690 -21.53 9.19 31.79
CA VAL A 690 -22.12 9.29 30.45
C VAL A 690 -21.81 10.67 29.88
N GLN A 691 -21.60 10.77 28.56
CA GLN A 691 -21.49 12.05 27.88
C GLN A 691 -22.84 12.39 27.24
N CYS A 692 -23.25 13.64 27.37
CA CYS A 692 -24.41 14.24 26.71
C CYS A 692 -23.95 15.51 25.98
N ASP A 693 -23.68 15.39 24.69
CA ASP A 693 -23.21 16.49 23.85
C ASP A 693 -24.41 17.30 23.33
N ALA A 694 -24.45 18.57 23.71
CA ALA A 694 -25.37 19.57 23.20
C ALA A 694 -24.72 20.32 22.03
N THR A 695 -25.51 20.70 21.05
CA THR A 695 -25.06 21.50 19.89
C THR A 695 -26.15 22.49 19.52
N LEU A 696 -25.75 23.68 19.07
CA LEU A 696 -26.66 24.73 18.68
C LEU A 696 -26.86 24.80 17.17
N SER A 697 -27.86 25.59 16.81
CA SER A 697 -28.30 25.86 15.46
C SER A 697 -29.10 27.16 15.48
N TYR A 698 -29.08 27.91 14.39
CA TYR A 698 -29.67 29.25 14.36
C TYR A 698 -30.25 29.56 12.97
N LEU A 699 -31.18 30.51 12.91
CA LEU A 699 -31.63 31.10 11.65
C LEU A 699 -30.64 32.16 11.15
N TYR A 700 -30.05 32.94 12.06
CA TYR A 700 -29.05 33.97 11.74
C TYR A 700 -28.28 34.42 12.98
N VAL A 701 -26.93 34.39 12.90
CA VAL A 701 -25.99 35.00 13.88
C VAL A 701 -25.01 35.98 13.23
N GLY A 702 -24.99 36.09 11.90
CA GLY A 702 -24.00 36.88 11.16
C GLY A 702 -22.56 36.43 11.41
N ASP A 703 -21.62 37.31 11.11
CA ASP A 703 -20.19 37.07 11.35
C ASP A 703 -19.80 37.40 12.80
N GLY A 704 -18.73 36.76 13.31
CA GLY A 704 -18.20 36.99 14.66
C GLY A 704 -18.76 36.09 15.76
N ASN A 705 -19.51 35.04 15.40
CA ASN A 705 -19.89 33.92 16.26
C ASN A 705 -18.71 32.96 16.47
N ASP A 706 -18.50 32.43 17.67
CA ASP A 706 -17.43 31.46 17.96
C ASP A 706 -17.95 30.01 17.97
N GLU A 707 -17.76 29.32 16.83
CA GLU A 707 -18.24 27.95 16.60
C GLU A 707 -17.65 26.89 17.57
N GLU A 708 -16.63 27.21 18.38
CA GLU A 708 -16.19 26.28 19.43
C GLU A 708 -17.17 26.23 20.62
N ASN A 709 -17.90 27.32 20.88
CA ASN A 709 -18.81 27.48 22.03
C ASN A 709 -20.28 27.07 21.71
N ASP A 710 -20.61 26.90 20.43
CA ASP A 710 -21.88 26.36 19.92
C ASP A 710 -22.12 24.87 20.28
N ARG A 711 -21.14 24.20 20.88
CA ARG A 711 -21.17 22.78 21.24
C ARG A 711 -20.64 22.53 22.65
N SER A 712 -20.97 21.38 23.25
CA SER A 712 -20.40 20.96 24.53
C SER A 712 -18.86 20.94 24.46
N TYR A 713 -18.24 21.86 25.19
CA TYR A 713 -16.80 22.05 25.23
C TYR A 713 -16.25 21.93 26.66
N THR A 714 -14.93 22.07 26.82
CA THR A 714 -14.31 22.20 28.13
C THR A 714 -14.11 23.68 28.44
N THR A 715 -14.79 24.21 29.46
CA THR A 715 -14.68 25.63 29.81
C THR A 715 -13.25 26.00 30.23
N PRO A 716 -12.87 27.30 30.22
CA PRO A 716 -11.53 27.75 30.64
C PRO A 716 -11.13 27.34 32.08
N GLU A 717 -12.11 27.06 32.94
CA GLU A 717 -11.92 26.54 34.31
C GLU A 717 -11.61 25.04 34.36
N GLY A 718 -11.64 24.34 33.21
CA GLY A 718 -11.44 22.90 33.09
C GLY A 718 -12.70 22.06 33.31
N VAL A 719 -13.89 22.67 33.27
CA VAL A 719 -15.16 21.95 33.41
C VAL A 719 -15.58 21.42 32.04
N LYS A 720 -15.68 20.10 31.89
CA LYS A 720 -16.32 19.50 30.71
C LYS A 720 -17.83 19.67 30.82
N LEU A 721 -18.43 20.30 29.82
CA LEU A 721 -19.87 20.30 29.66
C LEU A 721 -20.32 18.91 29.15
N GLY A 722 -21.42 18.39 29.69
CA GLY A 722 -22.01 17.11 29.28
C GLY A 722 -21.52 15.84 29.98
N GLU A 723 -20.48 15.88 30.83
CA GLU A 723 -19.98 14.68 31.55
C GLU A 723 -20.81 14.41 32.83
N GLU A 724 -21.85 13.58 32.71
CA GLU A 724 -22.82 13.30 33.79
C GLU A 724 -22.57 11.96 34.50
N THR A 725 -23.08 11.79 35.73
CA THR A 725 -23.02 10.51 36.46
C THR A 725 -24.41 9.93 36.73
N VAL A 726 -24.77 8.88 35.99
CA VAL A 726 -25.96 8.05 36.24
C VAL A 726 -25.76 7.23 37.50
N ARG A 727 -26.76 7.21 38.40
CA ARG A 727 -26.72 6.49 39.69
C ARG A 727 -27.69 5.30 39.70
N SER A 728 -27.31 4.21 40.36
CA SER A 728 -28.21 3.06 40.57
C SER A 728 -29.19 3.29 41.72
N TRP A 729 -30.30 2.52 41.72
CA TRP A 729 -31.22 2.38 42.86
C TRP A 729 -30.66 1.53 44.03
N SER A 730 -29.38 1.19 43.99
CA SER A 730 -28.63 0.57 45.09
C SER A 730 -28.66 1.42 46.38
N PRO A 731 -28.69 0.82 47.59
CA PRO A 731 -28.66 1.58 48.84
C PRO A 731 -27.37 2.39 49.03
N ASP A 732 -27.51 3.67 49.40
CA ASP A 732 -26.40 4.57 49.78
C ASP A 732 -25.36 3.91 50.68
N LEU A 733 -24.08 4.24 50.46
CA LEU A 733 -22.94 3.76 51.25
C LEU A 733 -23.16 3.85 52.78
N SER A 734 -23.80 4.92 53.25
CA SER A 734 -24.10 5.11 54.69
C SER A 734 -25.12 4.10 55.21
N VAL A 735 -26.18 3.81 54.45
CA VAL A 735 -27.22 2.84 54.75
C VAL A 735 -26.67 1.41 54.61
N ALA A 736 -25.97 1.13 53.51
CA ALA A 736 -25.29 -0.14 53.25
C ALA A 736 -24.30 -0.50 54.37
N PHE A 737 -23.47 0.45 54.82
CA PHE A 737 -22.52 0.22 55.91
C PHE A 737 -23.21 -0.16 57.22
N VAL A 738 -24.21 0.62 57.66
CA VAL A 738 -24.95 0.34 58.90
C VAL A 738 -25.71 -0.99 58.81
N ALA A 739 -26.39 -1.25 57.68
CA ALA A 739 -27.13 -2.49 57.47
C ALA A 739 -26.21 -3.71 57.42
N CYS A 740 -25.06 -3.62 56.74
CA CYS A 740 -24.03 -4.66 56.70
C CYS A 740 -23.52 -5.00 58.12
N VAL A 741 -23.13 -3.99 58.90
CA VAL A 741 -22.63 -4.20 60.27
C VAL A 741 -23.69 -4.84 61.17
N VAL A 742 -24.94 -4.37 61.12
CA VAL A 742 -26.04 -4.93 61.93
C VAL A 742 -26.35 -6.38 61.51
N ALA A 743 -26.44 -6.66 60.21
CA ALA A 743 -26.71 -8.00 59.69
C ALA A 743 -25.57 -8.99 59.99
N ALA A 744 -24.31 -8.54 59.91
CA ALA A 744 -23.14 -9.35 60.29
C ALA A 744 -23.10 -9.66 61.79
N LEU A 745 -23.42 -8.68 62.66
CA LEU A 745 -23.51 -8.90 64.10
C LEU A 745 -24.65 -9.87 64.46
N LEU A 746 -25.82 -9.72 63.85
CA LEU A 746 -26.95 -10.66 64.01
C LEU A 746 -26.57 -12.07 63.54
N SER A 747 -25.87 -12.19 62.40
CA SER A 747 -25.33 -13.45 61.90
C SER A 747 -24.41 -14.13 62.92
N LEU A 748 -23.44 -13.40 63.48
CA LEU A 748 -22.53 -13.93 64.50
C LEU A 748 -23.26 -14.34 65.80
N ILE A 749 -24.31 -13.62 66.20
CA ILE A 749 -25.15 -13.97 67.35
C ILE A 749 -25.93 -15.26 67.07
N PHE A 750 -26.63 -15.34 65.93
CA PHE A 750 -27.43 -16.48 65.55
C PHE A 750 -26.59 -17.75 65.32
N VAL A 751 -25.40 -17.63 64.71
CA VAL A 751 -24.43 -18.74 64.56
C VAL A 751 -23.88 -19.21 65.91
N ARG A 752 -23.79 -18.35 66.94
CA ARG A 752 -23.47 -18.78 68.32
C ARG A 752 -24.66 -19.46 69.01
N LEU A 753 -25.89 -19.07 68.70
CA LEU A 753 -27.12 -19.69 69.23
C LEU A 753 -27.54 -20.98 68.48
N ALA A 754 -26.86 -21.33 67.39
CA ALA A 754 -27.09 -22.56 66.62
C ALA A 754 -27.12 -23.85 67.46
N SER A 755 -26.35 -23.92 68.54
CA SER A 755 -26.34 -25.04 69.49
C SER A 755 -27.65 -25.23 70.30
N GLN A 756 -28.54 -24.24 70.27
CA GLN A 756 -29.85 -24.28 70.94
C GLN A 756 -30.99 -24.65 69.99
N SER A 757 -30.87 -24.32 68.70
CA SER A 757 -31.83 -24.70 67.67
C SER A 757 -31.26 -24.48 66.27
N GLU A 758 -31.53 -25.42 65.37
CA GLU A 758 -31.28 -25.30 63.92
C GLU A 758 -31.92 -24.04 63.32
N LYS A 759 -33.05 -23.55 63.87
CA LYS A 759 -33.67 -22.30 63.43
C LYS A 759 -32.78 -21.08 63.63
N TRP A 760 -31.90 -21.08 64.64
CA TRP A 760 -30.87 -20.04 64.79
C TRP A 760 -29.71 -20.22 63.81
N GLN A 761 -29.32 -21.46 63.51
CA GLN A 761 -28.33 -21.73 62.45
C GLN A 761 -28.82 -21.19 61.10
N LEU A 762 -30.05 -21.51 60.71
CA LEU A 762 -30.70 -21.00 59.52
C LEU A 762 -30.81 -19.47 59.54
N GLY A 763 -31.31 -18.88 60.63
CA GLY A 763 -31.38 -17.43 60.78
C GLY A 763 -30.02 -16.74 60.57
N GLY A 764 -28.94 -17.31 61.11
CA GLY A 764 -27.58 -16.79 60.94
C GLY A 764 -27.03 -16.93 59.51
N ILE A 765 -27.44 -17.96 58.77
CA ILE A 765 -27.12 -18.07 57.34
C ILE A 765 -27.80 -16.94 56.56
N TYR A 766 -29.11 -16.78 56.75
CA TYR A 766 -29.90 -15.75 56.06
C TYR A 766 -29.38 -14.34 56.38
N THR A 767 -29.17 -13.97 57.65
CA THR A 767 -28.61 -12.65 57.98
C THR A 767 -27.17 -12.47 57.53
N GLY A 768 -26.36 -13.53 57.47
CA GLY A 768 -25.01 -13.46 56.89
C GLY A 768 -25.02 -13.18 55.40
N VAL A 769 -25.94 -13.78 54.65
CA VAL A 769 -26.11 -13.55 53.20
C VAL A 769 -26.69 -12.16 52.92
N LEU A 770 -27.63 -11.69 53.73
CA LEU A 770 -28.09 -10.28 53.68
C LEU A 770 -26.95 -9.30 53.99
N ALA A 771 -26.07 -9.62 54.95
CA ALA A 771 -24.88 -8.81 55.23
C ALA A 771 -23.95 -8.72 54.03
N PHE A 772 -23.74 -9.82 53.27
CA PHE A 772 -22.99 -9.77 52.01
C PHE A 772 -23.70 -8.97 50.91
N GLY A 773 -25.04 -8.95 50.89
CA GLY A 773 -25.82 -8.10 49.99
C GLY A 773 -25.56 -6.61 50.21
N PHE A 774 -25.58 -6.16 51.46
CA PHE A 774 -25.18 -4.80 51.80
C PHE A 774 -23.67 -4.55 51.70
N ALA A 775 -22.84 -5.57 51.91
CA ALA A 775 -21.39 -5.46 51.77
C ALA A 775 -20.98 -5.16 50.32
N PHE A 776 -21.75 -5.61 49.33
CA PHE A 776 -21.48 -5.40 47.90
C PHE A 776 -21.30 -3.92 47.55
N HIS A 777 -22.10 -3.04 48.17
CA HIS A 777 -22.17 -1.60 47.89
C HIS A 777 -21.18 -0.74 48.70
N LEU A 778 -20.22 -1.35 49.43
CA LEU A 778 -19.33 -0.58 50.32
C LEU A 778 -18.12 0.06 49.63
N PHE A 779 -17.67 -0.46 48.49
CA PHE A 779 -16.49 0.06 47.78
C PHE A 779 -16.64 -0.10 46.26
N ASN A 780 -16.63 1.01 45.53
CA ASN A 780 -16.53 0.99 44.07
C ASN A 780 -15.06 0.82 43.67
N VAL A 781 -14.59 -0.43 43.62
CA VAL A 781 -13.23 -0.82 43.21
C VAL A 781 -13.33 -2.08 42.35
N ALA A 782 -12.53 -2.14 41.28
CA ALA A 782 -12.46 -3.31 40.40
C ALA A 782 -12.30 -4.61 41.20
N TYR A 783 -13.11 -5.63 40.84
CA TYR A 783 -13.22 -6.93 41.50
C TYR A 783 -13.80 -6.95 42.93
N TYR A 784 -14.19 -5.82 43.54
CA TYR A 784 -14.76 -5.83 44.89
C TYR A 784 -16.11 -6.57 44.96
N GLY A 785 -17.09 -6.21 44.12
CA GLY A 785 -18.37 -6.92 44.01
C GLY A 785 -18.19 -8.43 43.75
N PRO A 786 -17.40 -8.85 42.74
CA PRO A 786 -17.02 -10.25 42.52
C PRO A 786 -16.39 -10.94 43.74
N ALA A 787 -15.53 -10.27 44.52
CA ALA A 787 -14.97 -10.82 45.74
C ALA A 787 -16.02 -11.02 46.85
N ILE A 788 -16.99 -10.09 46.99
CA ILE A 788 -18.11 -10.22 47.91
C ILE A 788 -19.05 -11.38 47.50
N LEU A 789 -19.33 -11.55 46.21
CA LEU A 789 -20.07 -12.71 45.67
C LEU A 789 -19.34 -14.03 45.99
N ALA A 790 -18.03 -14.09 45.78
CA ALA A 790 -17.23 -15.27 46.13
C ALA A 790 -17.21 -15.57 47.64
N LEU A 791 -17.12 -14.55 48.50
CA LEU A 791 -17.18 -14.70 49.95
C LEU A 791 -18.57 -15.16 50.43
N CYS A 792 -19.64 -14.65 49.82
CA CYS A 792 -21.01 -15.11 50.06
C CYS A 792 -21.18 -16.58 49.66
N ALA A 793 -20.65 -16.99 48.51
CA ALA A 793 -20.64 -18.38 48.06
C ALA A 793 -19.93 -19.29 49.08
N LEU A 794 -18.71 -18.94 49.47
CA LEU A 794 -17.92 -19.67 50.46
C LEU A 794 -18.62 -19.72 51.83
N TRP A 795 -19.34 -18.67 52.23
CA TRP A 795 -20.14 -18.66 53.46
C TRP A 795 -21.30 -19.64 53.41
N ILE A 796 -22.11 -19.61 52.36
CA ILE A 796 -23.24 -20.53 52.15
C ILE A 796 -22.75 -21.98 52.12
N TRP A 797 -21.67 -22.25 51.39
CA TRP A 797 -21.05 -23.58 51.30
C TRP A 797 -20.47 -24.06 52.64
N ARG A 798 -19.77 -23.20 53.38
CA ARG A 798 -19.24 -23.49 54.73
C ARG A 798 -20.35 -23.79 55.73
N MET A 799 -21.47 -23.08 55.65
CA MET A 799 -22.62 -23.31 56.52
C MET A 799 -23.47 -24.51 56.08
N THR A 800 -23.54 -24.79 54.78
CA THR A 800 -24.13 -26.04 54.25
C THR A 800 -23.42 -27.27 54.80
N TRP A 801 -22.08 -27.24 54.83
CA TRP A 801 -21.30 -28.31 55.46
C TRP A 801 -21.65 -28.47 56.96
N LYS A 802 -21.80 -27.36 57.70
CA LYS A 802 -22.26 -27.39 59.10
C LYS A 802 -23.71 -27.85 59.30
N SER A 803 -24.60 -27.65 58.33
CA SER A 803 -26.00 -28.11 58.40
C SER A 803 -26.16 -29.61 58.15
N SER A 804 -25.10 -30.30 57.73
CA SER A 804 -25.14 -31.74 57.47
C SER A 804 -25.17 -32.64 58.72
N ASP A 805 -25.21 -32.05 59.91
CA ASP A 805 -25.39 -32.74 61.20
C ASP A 805 -26.71 -33.54 61.28
N GLU A 806 -27.73 -33.19 60.47
CA GLU A 806 -28.95 -34.00 60.32
C GLU A 806 -28.63 -35.40 59.77
N PHE A 807 -27.76 -35.50 58.75
CA PHE A 807 -27.33 -36.79 58.21
C PHE A 807 -26.56 -37.61 59.25
N ARG A 808 -25.82 -36.98 60.16
CA ARG A 808 -25.18 -37.68 61.29
C ARG A 808 -26.22 -38.33 62.19
N MET A 809 -27.27 -37.61 62.55
CA MET A 809 -28.35 -38.12 63.41
C MET A 809 -29.13 -39.27 62.75
N ILE A 810 -29.44 -39.16 61.46
CA ILE A 810 -30.13 -40.24 60.72
C ILE A 810 -29.23 -41.48 60.59
N HIS A 811 -27.92 -41.33 60.38
CA HIS A 811 -26.97 -42.46 60.35
C HIS A 811 -26.75 -43.11 61.71
N GLU A 812 -26.76 -42.34 62.80
CA GLU A 812 -26.71 -42.91 64.16
C GLU A 812 -28.00 -43.69 64.48
N ASP A 813 -29.17 -43.18 64.09
CA ASP A 813 -30.44 -43.89 64.23
C ASP A 813 -30.48 -45.17 63.36
N TYR A 814 -29.87 -45.16 62.17
CA TYR A 814 -29.70 -46.36 61.35
C TYR A 814 -28.75 -47.40 61.98
N GLN A 815 -27.69 -46.96 62.68
CA GLN A 815 -26.83 -47.85 63.47
C GLN A 815 -27.61 -48.45 64.67
N ARG A 816 -28.51 -47.68 65.30
CA ARG A 816 -29.44 -48.18 66.34
C ARG A 816 -30.43 -49.20 65.77
N ALA A 817 -30.98 -48.94 64.58
CA ALA A 817 -31.83 -49.89 63.83
C ALA A 817 -31.15 -51.25 63.66
N ARG A 818 -29.89 -51.25 63.19
CA ARG A 818 -29.08 -52.47 63.01
C ARG A 818 -28.72 -53.17 64.33
N LYS A 819 -28.73 -52.46 65.46
CA LYS A 819 -28.55 -53.01 66.81
C LYS A 819 -29.86 -53.57 67.41
N GLY A 820 -30.99 -53.47 66.69
CA GLY A 820 -32.29 -53.95 67.16
C GLY A 820 -32.92 -53.09 68.27
N THR A 821 -32.44 -51.85 68.45
CA THR A 821 -33.04 -50.89 69.40
C THR A 821 -34.06 -49.99 68.71
N SER A 822 -34.93 -49.33 69.49
CA SER A 822 -35.98 -48.47 68.97
C SER A 822 -35.42 -47.27 68.21
N THR A 823 -35.86 -47.10 66.96
CA THR A 823 -35.48 -45.99 66.06
C THR A 823 -36.46 -44.82 66.14
N VAL A 824 -36.01 -43.66 65.66
CA VAL A 824 -36.88 -42.50 65.39
C VAL A 824 -37.46 -42.57 63.98
N TYR A 825 -36.70 -43.07 63.01
CA TYR A 825 -37.14 -43.18 61.61
C TYR A 825 -37.58 -44.61 61.27
N SER A 826 -38.58 -44.72 60.38
CA SER A 826 -39.07 -45.99 59.81
C SER A 826 -38.38 -46.38 58.51
N ASP A 827 -38.00 -45.40 57.68
CA ASP A 827 -37.11 -45.58 56.52
C ASP A 827 -36.04 -44.49 56.53
N HIS A 828 -34.81 -44.89 56.85
CA HIS A 828 -33.65 -43.99 56.92
C HIS A 828 -33.19 -43.51 55.53
N PHE A 829 -33.45 -44.25 54.45
CA PHE A 829 -33.06 -43.85 53.09
C PHE A 829 -34.02 -42.83 52.49
N GLU A 830 -35.33 -42.94 52.74
CA GLU A 830 -36.29 -41.90 52.37
C GLU A 830 -36.05 -40.62 53.19
N ALA A 831 -35.80 -40.74 54.50
CA ALA A 831 -35.44 -39.60 55.35
C ALA A 831 -34.17 -38.86 54.86
N LEU A 832 -33.08 -39.57 54.56
CA LEU A 832 -31.86 -38.97 54.00
C LEU A 832 -32.10 -38.29 52.65
N LYS A 833 -32.95 -38.88 51.79
CA LYS A 833 -33.29 -38.33 50.48
C LYS A 833 -34.09 -37.04 50.60
N ASP A 834 -35.06 -36.98 51.51
CA ASP A 834 -35.90 -35.79 51.65
C ASP A 834 -35.21 -34.66 52.43
N SER A 835 -34.51 -34.98 53.52
CA SER A 835 -33.61 -34.03 54.20
C SER A 835 -32.64 -33.37 53.21
N ARG A 836 -31.96 -34.16 52.36
CA ARG A 836 -31.05 -33.60 51.34
C ARG A 836 -31.76 -32.68 50.34
N ARG A 837 -33.00 -32.99 49.94
CA ARG A 837 -33.83 -32.16 49.05
C ARG A 837 -34.23 -30.84 49.74
N GLN A 838 -34.77 -30.94 50.95
CA GLN A 838 -35.22 -29.81 51.76
C GLN A 838 -34.07 -28.85 52.10
N LEU A 839 -32.95 -29.37 52.61
CA LEU A 839 -31.75 -28.59 52.90
C LEU A 839 -31.19 -27.93 51.64
N THR A 840 -31.19 -28.59 50.48
CA THR A 840 -30.71 -27.96 49.23
C THR A 840 -31.51 -26.71 48.88
N ILE A 841 -32.84 -26.75 49.02
CA ILE A 841 -33.73 -25.61 48.72
C ILE A 841 -33.58 -24.50 49.76
N ILE A 842 -33.63 -24.84 51.05
CA ILE A 842 -33.60 -23.86 52.15
C ILE A 842 -32.23 -23.15 52.23
N LEU A 843 -31.13 -23.81 51.86
CA LEU A 843 -29.78 -23.23 51.90
C LEU A 843 -29.38 -22.46 50.63
N SER A 844 -30.06 -22.67 49.49
CA SER A 844 -29.83 -21.87 48.27
C SER A 844 -30.72 -20.63 48.18
N LEU A 845 -31.92 -20.65 48.77
CA LEU A 845 -32.85 -19.51 48.77
C LEU A 845 -32.29 -18.15 49.25
N PRO A 846 -31.39 -18.07 50.26
CA PRO A 846 -30.83 -16.80 50.73
C PRO A 846 -30.20 -15.92 49.64
N VAL A 847 -29.65 -16.53 48.59
CA VAL A 847 -29.01 -15.82 47.47
C VAL A 847 -29.97 -14.84 46.78
N LEU A 848 -31.24 -15.21 46.67
CA LEU A 848 -32.26 -14.34 46.07
C LEU A 848 -32.50 -13.09 46.94
N GLY A 849 -32.38 -13.22 48.25
CA GLY A 849 -32.43 -12.08 49.19
C GLY A 849 -31.17 -11.20 49.15
N MET A 850 -30.01 -11.75 48.77
CA MET A 850 -28.82 -10.95 48.46
C MET A 850 -29.02 -10.16 47.16
N LEU A 851 -29.43 -10.85 46.09
CA LEU A 851 -29.61 -10.23 44.76
C LEU A 851 -30.66 -9.11 44.78
N ALA A 852 -31.72 -9.23 45.59
CA ALA A 852 -32.71 -8.17 45.79
C ALA A 852 -32.19 -6.94 46.57
N ILE A 853 -31.02 -7.01 47.21
CA ILE A 853 -30.32 -5.84 47.78
C ILE A 853 -29.32 -5.27 46.77
N VAL A 854 -28.71 -6.14 45.96
CA VAL A 854 -27.77 -5.73 44.90
C VAL A 854 -28.49 -4.93 43.80
N LEU A 855 -29.66 -5.39 43.34
CA LEU A 855 -30.45 -4.77 42.25
C LEU A 855 -31.25 -3.50 42.65
N GLY A 856 -31.22 -3.09 43.92
CA GLY A 856 -32.06 -1.98 44.41
C GLY A 856 -33.54 -2.33 44.59
N LEU A 857 -34.33 -1.34 45.02
CA LEU A 857 -35.78 -1.44 45.22
C LEU A 857 -36.48 -0.15 44.76
N PRO A 858 -37.22 -0.14 43.62
CA PRO A 858 -37.53 -1.29 42.75
C PRO A 858 -36.26 -1.88 42.10
N PRO A 859 -36.24 -3.20 41.82
CA PRO A 859 -35.08 -3.82 41.20
C PRO A 859 -34.96 -3.40 39.74
N GLN A 860 -33.91 -2.65 39.42
CA GLN A 860 -33.56 -2.33 38.04
C GLN A 860 -32.62 -3.40 37.50
N LEU A 861 -32.77 -3.75 36.23
CA LEU A 861 -31.90 -4.71 35.56
C LEU A 861 -31.89 -4.45 34.06
N SER A 862 -30.71 -4.18 33.52
CA SER A 862 -30.47 -4.19 32.08
C SER A 862 -30.96 -5.50 31.47
N THR A 863 -31.78 -5.40 30.41
CA THR A 863 -32.30 -6.55 29.65
C THR A 863 -31.26 -7.22 28.76
N ASP A 864 -30.01 -6.74 28.80
CA ASP A 864 -28.88 -7.37 28.16
C ASP A 864 -28.75 -8.85 28.58
N ARG A 865 -28.42 -9.68 27.58
CA ARG A 865 -28.27 -11.12 27.70
C ARG A 865 -27.21 -11.47 28.74
N ASP A 866 -26.10 -10.72 28.77
CA ASP A 866 -24.95 -11.10 29.60
C ASP A 866 -25.15 -10.67 31.06
N ASN A 867 -25.83 -9.55 31.30
CA ASN A 867 -26.40 -9.20 32.62
C ASN A 867 -27.30 -10.32 33.19
N LEU A 868 -28.29 -10.77 32.40
CA LEU A 868 -29.21 -11.85 32.79
C LEU A 868 -28.51 -13.21 32.99
N LEU A 869 -27.58 -13.57 32.10
CA LEU A 869 -26.80 -14.81 32.19
C LEU A 869 -25.94 -14.84 33.46
N MET A 870 -25.31 -13.72 33.84
CA MET A 870 -24.42 -13.67 35.01
C MET A 870 -25.18 -13.85 36.33
N ILE A 871 -26.39 -13.28 36.48
CA ILE A 871 -27.25 -13.52 37.65
C ILE A 871 -27.65 -15.00 37.73
N ALA A 872 -28.10 -15.57 36.61
CA ALA A 872 -28.52 -16.96 36.54
C ALA A 872 -27.35 -17.92 36.85
N ALA A 873 -26.18 -17.69 36.26
CA ALA A 873 -24.97 -18.48 36.45
C ALA A 873 -24.53 -18.47 37.93
N TYR A 874 -24.52 -17.30 38.59
CA TYR A 874 -24.19 -17.20 40.01
C TYR A 874 -25.19 -17.99 40.88
N PHE A 875 -26.50 -17.83 40.66
CA PHE A 875 -27.51 -18.58 41.42
C PHE A 875 -27.37 -20.10 41.25
N PHE A 876 -27.19 -20.59 40.02
CA PHE A 876 -26.98 -22.01 39.75
C PHE A 876 -25.67 -22.54 40.35
N LEU A 877 -24.59 -21.75 40.34
CA LEU A 877 -23.32 -22.09 40.97
C LEU A 877 -23.46 -22.30 42.49
N ILE A 878 -24.20 -21.42 43.19
CA ILE A 878 -24.49 -21.63 44.62
C ILE A 878 -25.28 -22.91 44.82
N MET A 879 -26.41 -23.07 44.11
CA MET A 879 -27.32 -24.22 44.27
C MET A 879 -26.62 -25.55 44.00
N PHE A 880 -25.77 -25.62 42.97
CA PHE A 880 -24.98 -26.81 42.66
C PHE A 880 -23.95 -27.12 43.76
N GLY A 881 -23.24 -26.11 44.27
CA GLY A 881 -22.29 -26.29 45.37
C GLY A 881 -22.96 -26.75 46.67
N VAL A 882 -24.14 -26.21 47.00
CA VAL A 882 -24.96 -26.67 48.14
C VAL A 882 -25.32 -28.14 47.98
N TRP A 883 -25.91 -28.52 46.84
CA TRP A 883 -26.28 -29.91 46.53
C TRP A 883 -25.08 -30.86 46.60
N TYR A 884 -23.93 -30.46 46.03
CA TYR A 884 -22.71 -31.25 45.99
C TYR A 884 -22.16 -31.50 47.40
N LEU A 885 -22.13 -30.48 48.27
CA LEU A 885 -21.63 -30.59 49.63
C LEU A 885 -22.53 -31.45 50.51
N LEU A 886 -23.87 -31.31 50.40
CA LEU A 886 -24.81 -32.18 51.10
C LEU A 886 -24.66 -33.64 50.66
N LYS A 887 -24.61 -33.90 49.35
CA LYS A 887 -24.38 -35.23 48.77
C LYS A 887 -23.02 -35.84 49.17
N ARG A 888 -21.98 -35.02 49.31
CA ARG A 888 -20.65 -35.43 49.77
C ARG A 888 -20.63 -35.76 51.27
N SER A 889 -21.28 -34.95 52.09
CA SER A 889 -21.34 -35.16 53.54
C SER A 889 -22.15 -36.40 53.91
N ASP A 890 -23.32 -36.59 53.28
CA ASP A 890 -24.12 -37.81 53.39
C ASP A 890 -23.31 -39.09 53.09
N LYS A 891 -22.58 -39.12 51.96
CA LYS A 891 -21.68 -40.23 51.62
C LYS A 891 -20.53 -40.41 52.64
N MET A 892 -20.04 -39.32 53.25
CA MET A 892 -19.00 -39.38 54.28
C MET A 892 -19.53 -39.99 55.59
N TYR A 893 -20.71 -39.59 56.05
CA TYR A 893 -21.36 -40.20 57.22
C TYR A 893 -21.72 -41.66 56.96
N GLY A 894 -22.28 -42.01 55.79
CA GLY A 894 -22.56 -43.40 55.41
C GLY A 894 -21.32 -44.30 55.46
N ASN A 895 -20.18 -43.83 54.91
CA ASN A 895 -18.91 -44.55 55.01
C ASN A 895 -18.40 -44.68 56.45
N LEU A 896 -18.53 -43.64 57.28
CA LEU A 896 -18.05 -43.63 58.66
C LEU A 896 -18.87 -44.57 59.56
N TYR A 897 -20.19 -44.40 59.57
CA TYR A 897 -21.11 -45.21 60.38
C TYR A 897 -21.19 -46.65 59.88
N GLY A 898 -21.04 -46.89 58.56
CA GLY A 898 -20.85 -48.24 58.01
C GLY A 898 -19.63 -48.94 58.60
N ARG A 899 -18.45 -48.30 58.58
CA ARG A 899 -17.22 -48.88 59.15
C ARG A 899 -17.28 -49.06 60.67
N MET A 900 -17.94 -48.17 61.41
CA MET A 900 -18.15 -48.36 62.85
C MET A 900 -19.08 -49.55 63.13
N THR A 901 -20.16 -49.69 62.37
CA THR A 901 -21.10 -50.83 62.48
C THR A 901 -20.38 -52.16 62.22
N ASP A 902 -19.57 -52.24 61.16
CA ASP A 902 -18.82 -53.46 60.82
C ASP A 902 -17.73 -53.80 61.86
N ALA A 903 -17.14 -52.79 62.50
CA ALA A 903 -16.16 -52.98 63.57
C ALA A 903 -16.81 -53.51 64.86
N GLU A 904 -17.94 -52.92 65.30
CA GLU A 904 -18.68 -53.37 66.48
C GLU A 904 -19.27 -54.78 66.32
N ILE A 905 -19.80 -55.11 65.13
CA ILE A 905 -20.30 -56.46 64.83
C ILE A 905 -19.18 -57.50 64.87
N ARG A 906 -17.92 -57.11 64.57
CA ARG A 906 -16.74 -57.97 64.74
C ARG A 906 -16.33 -58.07 66.21
N SER A 907 -16.34 -56.99 66.99
CA SER A 907 -15.96 -57.05 68.40
C SER A 907 -16.93 -57.90 69.24
N ILE A 908 -18.24 -57.77 69.02
CA ILE A 908 -19.26 -58.60 69.70
C ILE A 908 -19.09 -60.09 69.36
N ARG A 909 -18.63 -60.42 68.15
CA ARG A 909 -18.31 -61.81 67.77
C ARG A 909 -17.09 -62.33 68.53
N ILE A 910 -16.02 -61.54 68.61
CA ILE A 910 -14.78 -61.88 69.32
C ILE A 910 -15.04 -62.02 70.84
N GLU A 911 -15.85 -61.13 71.43
CA GLU A 911 -16.22 -61.16 72.84
C GLU A 911 -16.99 -62.44 73.21
N ARG A 912 -17.92 -62.89 72.34
CA ARG A 912 -18.59 -64.19 72.48
C ARG A 912 -17.61 -65.35 72.40
N ASP A 913 -16.68 -65.31 71.45
CA ASP A 913 -15.77 -66.42 71.16
C ASP A 913 -14.63 -66.54 72.20
N LEU A 914 -14.39 -65.48 73.00
CA LEU A 914 -13.51 -65.49 74.19
C LEU A 914 -14.14 -66.10 75.46
N SER A 915 -15.44 -66.44 75.44
CA SER A 915 -16.17 -66.88 76.64
C SER A 915 -16.00 -68.37 77.00
N ASP A 916 -15.27 -69.17 76.22
CA ASP A 916 -14.97 -70.58 76.50
C ASP A 916 -13.45 -70.86 76.43
N PRO A 917 -12.74 -70.85 77.58
CA PRO A 917 -11.30 -71.04 77.60
C PRO A 917 -10.87 -72.51 77.43
N ALA A 918 -11.78 -73.48 77.49
CA ALA A 918 -11.43 -74.90 77.39
C ALA A 918 -11.17 -75.31 75.94
N ARG A 919 -11.96 -74.77 74.99
CA ARG A 919 -11.71 -74.91 73.55
C ARG A 919 -10.44 -74.18 73.12
N LEU A 920 -10.21 -72.99 73.67
CA LEU A 920 -9.15 -72.06 73.28
C LEU A 920 -7.73 -72.64 73.44
N LEU A 921 -7.52 -73.63 74.33
CA LEU A 921 -6.25 -74.35 74.48
C LEU A 921 -6.04 -75.52 73.50
N ASN A 922 -7.09 -76.01 72.86
CA ASN A 922 -7.00 -77.12 71.90
C ASN A 922 -6.89 -76.58 70.46
N ASP A 923 -7.63 -75.51 70.15
CA ASP A 923 -7.41 -74.73 68.91
C ASP A 923 -6.01 -74.05 68.92
N LEU A 924 -5.36 -73.89 70.09
CA LEU A 924 -3.96 -73.47 70.22
C LEU A 924 -2.89 -74.53 69.86
N ALA A 925 -3.31 -75.76 69.51
CA ALA A 925 -2.41 -76.90 69.30
C ALA A 925 -2.44 -77.47 67.88
N ASP A 926 -3.43 -77.12 67.05
CA ASP A 926 -3.66 -77.71 65.72
C ASP A 926 -3.70 -76.66 64.59
N ASP A 927 -3.97 -75.38 64.90
CA ASP A 927 -4.01 -74.31 63.88
C ASP A 927 -2.64 -73.63 63.70
N GLY A 928 -2.12 -73.68 62.48
CA GLY A 928 -0.76 -73.25 62.14
C GLY A 928 -0.62 -71.73 62.10
N LEU A 929 -0.22 -71.13 63.23
CA LEU A 929 0.02 -69.69 63.36
C LEU A 929 1.22 -69.22 62.54
N ASP A 930 0.96 -68.82 61.28
CA ASP A 930 1.90 -68.07 60.45
C ASP A 930 2.11 -66.65 61.02
N PHE A 931 3.15 -66.52 61.86
CA PHE A 931 3.55 -65.27 62.48
C PHE A 931 4.40 -64.34 61.57
N SER A 932 4.49 -64.60 60.25
CA SER A 932 5.22 -63.72 59.32
C SER A 932 4.70 -62.28 59.23
N ALA A 933 3.54 -61.98 59.85
CA ALA A 933 2.92 -60.66 59.92
C ALA A 933 3.00 -59.97 61.30
N ILE A 934 3.61 -60.56 62.34
CA ILE A 934 3.67 -59.95 63.69
C ILE A 934 5.12 -59.88 64.21
N LEU A 935 5.70 -58.67 64.06
CA LEU A 935 6.85 -58.14 64.79
C LEU A 935 8.20 -58.88 64.61
N GLY A 936 8.84 -58.65 63.46
CA GLY A 936 10.29 -58.83 63.28
C GLY A 936 11.02 -57.48 63.23
N GLU A 937 12.05 -57.30 64.07
CA GLU A 937 12.95 -56.14 64.04
C GLU A 937 14.05 -56.29 62.98
N GLY A 938 14.73 -55.18 62.65
CA GLY A 938 16.11 -55.22 62.15
C GLY A 938 16.32 -54.72 60.71
N ALA A 939 17.28 -53.80 60.57
CA ALA A 939 17.99 -53.50 59.31
C ALA A 939 19.40 -54.15 59.38
N PRO A 940 20.33 -53.98 58.41
CA PRO A 940 20.24 -53.41 57.06
C PRO A 940 20.92 -54.27 55.95
N GLU A 941 21.01 -53.73 54.72
CA GLU A 941 22.15 -53.91 53.77
C GLU A 941 22.47 -55.31 53.15
N PRO A 942 23.42 -55.46 52.19
CA PRO A 942 24.03 -54.47 51.26
C PRO A 942 24.19 -54.91 49.77
N ALA A 943 24.70 -53.97 48.95
CA ALA A 943 25.69 -54.15 47.85
C ALA A 943 25.29 -54.45 46.39
N ALA A 944 26.23 -54.04 45.51
CA ALA A 944 26.48 -54.41 44.10
C ALA A 944 25.74 -53.67 42.94
N ALA A 945 26.34 -52.54 42.55
CA ALA A 945 26.37 -51.93 41.21
C ALA A 945 27.13 -52.83 40.17
N PRO A 946 27.40 -52.44 38.89
CA PRO A 946 27.22 -51.16 38.17
C PRO A 946 26.31 -51.34 36.90
N ALA A 947 26.30 -50.57 35.80
CA ALA A 947 27.16 -49.53 35.18
C ALA A 947 26.33 -48.75 34.09
N SER A 948 26.77 -47.76 33.30
CA SER A 948 28.00 -46.92 33.16
C SER A 948 27.80 -45.84 32.07
N ILE A 949 28.56 -44.72 32.13
CA ILE A 949 29.02 -43.88 30.98
C ILE A 949 27.95 -43.02 30.22
N ALA A 950 28.23 -41.80 29.71
CA ALA A 950 29.21 -40.75 30.05
C ALA A 950 28.96 -39.41 29.28
N VAL A 951 29.44 -38.28 29.85
CA VAL A 951 30.00 -37.06 29.19
C VAL A 951 29.10 -36.10 28.35
N GLY A 952 29.30 -34.79 28.57
CA GLY A 952 29.08 -33.74 27.56
C GLY A 952 28.56 -32.40 28.09
N ASP A 953 29.43 -31.38 28.24
CA ASP A 953 29.03 -29.98 28.46
C ASP A 953 28.68 -29.25 27.14
N VAL A 954 27.91 -28.15 27.19
CA VAL A 954 28.32 -26.81 26.68
C VAL A 954 27.23 -25.74 26.90
N GLU A 955 27.71 -24.50 26.96
CA GLU A 955 27.10 -23.19 27.25
C GLU A 955 26.27 -22.57 26.09
N LYS A 956 25.29 -21.68 26.42
CA LYS A 956 24.94 -20.37 25.77
C LYS A 956 23.44 -20.04 25.54
N GLN A 957 23.17 -18.73 25.58
CA GLN A 957 22.04 -17.94 25.03
C GLN A 957 22.12 -17.86 23.46
N PRO A 958 21.14 -17.31 22.68
CA PRO A 958 20.22 -16.20 23.02
C PRO A 958 18.80 -16.17 22.35
N VAL A 959 18.06 -15.07 22.61
CA VAL A 959 17.22 -14.21 21.71
C VAL A 959 16.49 -14.83 20.49
N ASN A 960 15.17 -14.53 20.40
CA ASN A 960 14.26 -14.48 19.22
C ASN A 960 14.16 -15.73 18.30
N ASP A 961 13.10 -15.96 17.49
CA ASP A 961 12.22 -15.00 16.80
C ASP A 961 10.81 -15.53 16.43
N THR A 962 9.98 -14.61 15.93
CA THR A 962 8.83 -14.70 14.97
C THR A 962 7.78 -15.84 14.91
N ASP A 963 6.59 -15.36 14.54
CA ASP A 963 5.57 -15.92 13.62
C ASP A 963 4.44 -16.86 14.06
N PHE A 964 3.24 -16.29 13.91
CA PHE A 964 1.98 -16.95 13.60
C PHE A 964 2.06 -17.66 12.25
N GLY A 965 1.41 -18.81 12.11
CA GLY A 965 1.26 -19.44 10.80
C GLY A 965 0.63 -20.82 10.82
N THR A 966 -0.69 -20.92 10.87
CA THR A 966 -1.42 -22.08 10.33
C THR A 966 -2.88 -21.73 10.05
N SER A 967 -3.34 -22.06 8.84
CA SER A 967 -4.66 -21.71 8.31
C SER A 967 -5.76 -22.68 8.74
N ALA A 968 -7.00 -22.31 8.42
CA ALA A 968 -8.22 -23.03 8.79
C ALA A 968 -8.65 -24.11 7.76
N GLU A 969 -9.93 -24.53 7.87
CA GLU A 969 -10.67 -25.51 7.06
C GLU A 969 -10.47 -26.98 7.53
N VAL A 970 -11.49 -27.85 7.54
CA VAL A 970 -12.56 -28.09 6.55
C VAL A 970 -13.91 -28.51 7.20
N GLU A 971 -15.05 -28.09 6.59
CA GLU A 971 -16.45 -28.61 6.73
C GLU A 971 -17.16 -28.58 8.12
N SER A 972 -18.49 -28.44 8.26
CA SER A 972 -19.61 -28.32 7.29
C SER A 972 -20.92 -27.78 7.91
N ASP A 973 -21.86 -27.39 7.06
CA ASP A 973 -23.34 -27.38 7.17
C ASP A 973 -24.04 -27.00 8.51
N ALA A 974 -24.56 -25.76 8.58
CA ALA A 974 -25.90 -25.44 9.10
C ALA A 974 -26.37 -24.03 8.67
#